data_AF-A0A8B7YUD8-F1
#
_entry.id   AF-A0A8B7YUD8-F1
#
_cell.length_a   1.000
_cell.length_b   1.000
_cell.length_c   1.000
_cell.angle_alpha   90.00
_cell.angle_beta   90.00
_cell.angle_gamma   90.00
#
_symmetry.space_group_name_H-M   'P 1'
#
loop_
_entity.id
_entity.type
_entity.pdbx_description
1 polymer ?
#
loop_
_entity_poly.entity_id
_entity_poly.type
_entity_poly.pdbx_seq_one_letter_code
_entity_poly.pdbx_strand_id
1 'polypeptide(L)'
;MPQLAPTVLLALLAFAVTSGEAALSLRELSSVYLPYDYTSGGVGLYTLGAGASEQSAYDKDSATVYTVGDRYLHVVDYSDVRAPSVVHHARLSSTGNDVEFCQGLIGVAVDGQPGTIELYRPFDPQAGLLPLVASVPVGSRPDMLKFTHDCMTIVVANEGEPYEESGYIVDNEGMVSIIHLDNLDTAVPEAVNLDFKSFNARADEYVRRGVRWPYKGELGQTPNTLSQSLEPEYVTINTQDTKAYINLQENNAVAVVDLVSETIVDIYPLGFKSWKDYLLDPSDSDSGINFGSYDIYSTYQPDSIKYMEVDGVEYIVTANEGADMEFVVGNKEWTESQRGKDFVEDDQLSDLVPSEVRSALADNAKLGRLRFSTVDGRNSLNPDKFDRLYFYGSRSVSIFRADDFSLVYDSGDEIERQHGMAYPALFNADNFSDDLADESPVDTFDSRSDNKGAEAEAVELGEVNGKRVMFVGNERTSALMVYTFESGSLTPVVQSIQRFGESNNSFADLYTGRKTGNLDPEDLRFIKASDTPFGKPLLLVTSTISGTVAMYEVVDGDADNGDDDVRVVLSPLSTVYIPYDYSSEGNPKYGLDGGASEQSAYDPVNAMAYTVGNKFLHIMDISDVTRPTIVQHEQLPTTGNDIELCGGLIGVALDGTPGTLNIYGLYDSQTGQIPLVQSIQVGSRPDMLKFTPDCRTLLVANEGETVEDSGYIVDNEGSVTILRLDGSGWVVNRTDLDFTSFNARASDYVARGVRWPYRGQLSENLTSFSQSLEPEYITINKDATKAYICLQENNAIAVIDLRTDTIIDIYPLGFKSWKSLLLDPSDKDGGINFAAYDIYSMYQPDAIKYMEVGGVGYILTANEGDDLGYEAGGDTWEEALRGDKFVKDNMLSNTVSTNLRQALSDDAALGRLQFSTVDGRSAQDPSKFDRLYFFGARSFSVFRADDMSLVYDSGDEMERKHAIYYPEVFNAGGESDDPDDDTPEDMFDGRSDNKGVEPEALETGEFNGKRLLFVAQERTSSVMVYSFPGNSVIPSFESVYRAGGTSKTFTELLNDRNLGDLGPEDLRFIPASDNPSGKPLLLVTSTHSGTLSIYKVTEAVITNSDPSGGSDRIASPRVVGIVTALSLLAPLILHQS
;
A
#
# COMPACT_ATOMS: atom_id res chain seq x y z
N MET A 1 62.39 21.47 17.99
CA MET A 1 62.01 22.66 17.21
C MET A 1 62.72 22.61 15.87
N PRO A 2 62.13 23.10 14.77
CA PRO A 2 60.71 23.46 14.53
C PRO A 2 60.22 22.81 13.21
N GLN A 3 58.98 22.83 12.72
CA GLN A 3 57.67 23.39 13.05
C GLN A 3 56.73 22.69 12.05
N LEU A 4 55.64 22.07 12.51
CA LEU A 4 54.30 22.14 11.89
C LEU A 4 53.34 21.30 12.75
N ALA A 5 52.15 21.86 12.91
CA ALA A 5 51.18 21.63 13.98
C ALA A 5 50.35 20.34 13.80
N PRO A 6 49.63 19.88 14.84
CA PRO A 6 48.84 18.65 14.80
C PRO A 6 47.45 18.94 14.21
N THR A 7 47.22 18.51 12.96
CA THR A 7 45.88 18.61 12.34
C THR A 7 45.53 17.43 11.43
N VAL A 8 46.02 16.22 11.74
CA VAL A 8 45.73 15.01 10.93
C VAL A 8 45.11 13.86 11.73
N LEU A 9 44.81 14.06 13.02
CA LEU A 9 44.11 13.05 13.83
C LEU A 9 42.65 13.43 14.17
N LEU A 10 42.09 14.42 13.46
CA LEU A 10 40.68 14.83 13.56
C LEU A 10 39.92 14.73 12.21
N ALA A 11 40.51 14.09 11.20
CA ALA A 11 39.98 14.01 9.84
C ALA A 11 39.66 12.58 9.37
N LEU A 12 39.61 11.61 10.29
CA LEU A 12 39.26 10.21 10.01
C LEU A 12 38.15 9.67 10.94
N LEU A 13 37.39 10.58 11.56
CA LEU A 13 36.27 10.29 12.47
C LEU A 13 35.00 11.06 12.11
N ALA A 14 34.94 11.58 10.88
CA ALA A 14 33.80 12.32 10.35
C ALA A 14 33.53 11.88 8.91
N PHE A 15 33.09 10.64 8.73
CA PHE A 15 32.37 10.22 7.53
C PHE A 15 31.37 9.12 7.93
N ALA A 16 30.10 9.42 7.63
CA ALA A 16 28.93 8.55 7.61
C ALA A 16 28.50 7.89 8.95
N VAL A 17 28.01 8.72 9.87
CA VAL A 17 26.75 8.40 10.56
C VAL A 17 25.68 9.19 9.82
N THR A 18 25.11 8.61 8.76
CA THR A 18 23.82 9.07 8.26
C THR A 18 22.79 8.33 9.12
N SER A 19 22.12 9.06 10.01
CA SER A 19 20.82 8.63 10.51
C SER A 19 19.96 8.30 9.29
N GLY A 20 19.32 7.12 9.27
CA GLY A 20 18.16 6.95 8.40
C GLY A 20 17.19 8.06 8.81
N GLU A 21 16.93 9.00 7.90
CA GLU A 21 15.90 10.02 8.09
C GLU A 21 14.60 9.43 7.57
N ALA A 22 13.50 9.67 8.28
CA ALA A 22 12.21 9.12 7.87
C ALA A 22 11.79 9.67 6.51
N ALA A 23 11.06 8.87 5.73
CA ALA A 23 10.55 9.31 4.44
C ALA A 23 9.59 10.49 4.65
N LEU A 24 9.69 11.52 3.81
CA LEU A 24 8.78 12.66 3.91
C LEU A 24 7.37 12.28 3.44
N SER A 25 6.34 12.81 4.11
CA SER A 25 4.94 12.72 3.68
C SER A 25 4.15 14.00 4.00
N LEU A 26 2.86 14.02 3.64
CA LEU A 26 1.95 15.15 3.83
C LEU A 26 0.84 14.81 4.83
N ARG A 27 0.69 15.61 5.87
CA ARG A 27 -0.45 15.53 6.79
C ARG A 27 -1.43 16.65 6.50
N GLU A 28 -2.65 16.33 6.08
CA GLU A 28 -3.70 17.33 5.92
C GLU A 28 -4.01 18.01 7.26
N LEU A 29 -3.86 19.33 7.32
CA LEU A 29 -4.19 20.14 8.49
C LEU A 29 -5.61 20.69 8.41
N SER A 30 -6.02 21.07 7.19
CA SER A 30 -7.34 21.59 6.90
C SER A 30 -7.61 21.63 5.40
N SER A 31 -8.90 21.67 5.06
CA SER A 31 -9.40 21.96 3.72
C SER A 31 -10.62 22.87 3.82
N VAL A 32 -10.66 23.92 2.99
CA VAL A 32 -11.79 24.84 2.87
C VAL A 32 -12.42 24.72 1.48
N TYR A 33 -13.75 24.65 1.43
CA TYR A 33 -14.48 24.64 0.16
C TYR A 33 -14.83 26.07 -0.22
N LEU A 34 -14.62 26.42 -1.49
CA LEU A 34 -14.89 27.73 -2.05
C LEU A 34 -16.26 27.77 -2.74
N PRO A 35 -17.01 28.87 -2.61
CA PRO A 35 -18.24 29.05 -3.37
C PRO A 35 -17.93 29.41 -4.83
N TYR A 36 -18.55 28.73 -5.79
CA TYR A 36 -18.45 29.10 -7.21
C TYR A 36 -19.26 30.37 -7.55
N ASP A 37 -20.31 30.67 -6.77
CA ASP A 37 -21.11 31.88 -6.93
C ASP A 37 -21.76 32.30 -5.61
N TYR A 38 -22.39 33.48 -5.58
CA TYR A 38 -23.05 34.03 -4.40
C TYR A 38 -24.46 34.49 -4.72
N THR A 39 -25.39 34.16 -3.81
CA THR A 39 -26.74 34.72 -3.86
C THR A 39 -26.74 36.24 -3.64
N SER A 40 -27.82 36.92 -4.01
CA SER A 40 -28.00 38.36 -3.71
C SER A 40 -27.89 38.75 -2.23
N GLY A 41 -27.99 37.78 -1.31
CA GLY A 41 -27.80 37.97 0.13
C GLY A 41 -26.38 37.70 0.63
N GLY A 42 -25.43 37.38 -0.26
CA GLY A 42 -24.03 37.08 0.07
C GLY A 42 -23.78 35.66 0.58
N VAL A 43 -24.75 34.75 0.45
CA VAL A 43 -24.57 33.32 0.78
C VAL A 43 -23.91 32.62 -0.40
N GLY A 44 -22.79 31.94 -0.15
CA GLY A 44 -22.06 31.16 -1.15
C GLY A 44 -22.84 29.94 -1.64
N LEU A 45 -22.68 29.63 -2.92
CA LEU A 45 -23.21 28.47 -3.62
C LEU A 45 -22.07 27.49 -3.89
N TYR A 46 -22.29 26.21 -3.62
CA TYR A 46 -21.30 25.14 -3.70
C TYR A 46 -21.84 24.03 -4.58
N THR A 47 -20.99 23.48 -5.46
CA THR A 47 -21.24 22.26 -6.20
C THR A 47 -19.90 21.69 -6.65
N LEU A 48 -19.84 20.37 -6.81
CA LEU A 48 -18.69 19.70 -7.40
C LEU A 48 -18.57 20.06 -8.90
N GLY A 49 -17.35 20.18 -9.40
CA GLY A 49 -17.05 20.41 -10.83
C GLY A 49 -17.35 21.82 -11.33
N ALA A 50 -17.45 22.81 -10.44
CA ALA A 50 -17.75 24.19 -10.84
C ALA A 50 -16.51 25.08 -11.05
N GLY A 51 -15.30 24.55 -10.89
CA GLY A 51 -14.05 25.32 -11.04
C GLY A 51 -13.96 26.49 -10.06
N ALA A 52 -14.36 26.28 -8.80
CA ALA A 52 -14.43 27.34 -7.79
C ALA A 52 -13.05 27.73 -7.21
N SER A 53 -12.00 27.04 -7.64
CA SER A 53 -10.61 27.19 -7.22
C SER A 53 -9.76 26.71 -8.39
N GLU A 54 -8.68 27.41 -8.74
CA GLU A 54 -7.78 27.06 -9.85
C GLU A 54 -6.32 27.22 -9.40
N GLN A 55 -5.88 28.47 -9.24
CA GLN A 55 -4.56 28.83 -8.74
C GLN A 55 -4.65 29.58 -7.40
N SER A 56 -3.54 29.63 -6.66
CA SER A 56 -3.47 30.29 -5.36
C SER A 56 -2.24 31.17 -5.18
N ALA A 57 -2.24 32.05 -4.18
CA ALA A 57 -1.08 32.80 -3.74
C ALA A 57 -1.11 32.97 -2.23
N TYR A 58 0.06 32.94 -1.58
CA TYR A 58 0.18 33.03 -0.12
C TYR A 58 0.89 34.31 0.32
N ASP A 59 0.21 35.11 1.14
CA ASP A 59 0.79 36.23 1.88
C ASP A 59 1.23 35.76 3.25
N LYS A 60 2.55 35.56 3.39
CA LYS A 60 3.19 35.12 4.64
C LYS A 60 3.09 36.14 5.78
N ASP A 61 2.91 37.42 5.50
CA ASP A 61 2.93 38.46 6.52
C ASP A 61 1.59 38.53 7.26
N SER A 62 0.48 38.17 6.59
CA SER A 62 -0.86 38.07 7.16
C SER A 62 -1.40 36.65 7.28
N ALA A 63 -0.64 35.64 6.83
CA ALA A 63 -1.10 34.24 6.70
C ALA A 63 -2.42 34.15 5.92
N THR A 64 -2.47 34.80 4.76
CA THR A 64 -3.68 34.88 3.91
C THR A 64 -3.42 34.18 2.58
N VAL A 65 -4.38 33.36 2.16
CA VAL A 65 -4.38 32.77 0.81
C VAL A 65 -5.34 33.55 -0.08
N TYR A 66 -4.87 33.94 -1.26
CA TYR A 66 -5.67 34.45 -2.35
C TYR A 66 -5.83 33.33 -3.36
N THR A 67 -7.02 33.12 -3.89
CA THR A 67 -7.27 32.05 -4.84
C THR A 67 -8.35 32.47 -5.82
N VAL A 68 -8.18 32.08 -7.07
CA VAL A 68 -9.10 32.40 -8.16
C VAL A 68 -9.85 31.15 -8.59
N GLY A 69 -11.06 31.34 -9.12
CA GLY A 69 -11.89 30.27 -9.66
C GLY A 69 -13.17 30.87 -10.21
N ASP A 70 -13.57 30.44 -11.42
CA ASP A 70 -14.59 31.11 -12.24
C ASP A 70 -14.40 32.65 -12.15
N ARG A 71 -15.40 33.40 -11.69
CA ARG A 71 -15.40 34.88 -11.71
C ARG A 71 -15.02 35.51 -10.37
N TYR A 72 -14.32 34.80 -9.50
CA TYR A 72 -14.06 35.26 -8.14
C TYR A 72 -12.59 35.17 -7.75
N LEU A 73 -12.13 36.22 -7.07
CA LEU A 73 -10.92 36.22 -6.26
C LEU A 73 -11.34 36.06 -4.80
N HIS A 74 -11.08 34.91 -4.21
CA HIS A 74 -11.36 34.62 -2.80
C HIS A 74 -10.18 35.00 -1.91
N VAL A 75 -10.50 35.44 -0.70
CA VAL A 75 -9.52 35.74 0.36
C VAL A 75 -9.81 34.79 1.52
N VAL A 76 -8.85 33.92 1.82
CA VAL A 76 -8.93 32.91 2.86
C VAL A 76 -7.94 33.23 3.97
N ASP A 77 -8.44 33.37 5.20
CA ASP A 77 -7.61 33.56 6.39
C ASP A 77 -7.11 32.21 6.89
N TYR A 78 -5.78 32.03 6.91
CA TYR A 78 -5.05 30.87 7.41
C TYR A 78 -4.24 31.18 8.68
N SER A 79 -4.55 32.29 9.37
CA SER A 79 -3.91 32.60 10.65
C SER A 79 -4.10 31.51 11.70
N ASP A 80 -5.21 30.77 11.64
CA ASP A 80 -5.36 29.43 12.22
C ASP A 80 -5.41 28.38 11.11
N VAL A 81 -4.28 27.72 10.88
CA VAL A 81 -4.10 26.73 9.80
C VAL A 81 -5.05 25.53 9.90
N ARG A 82 -5.61 25.24 11.07
CA ARG A 82 -6.53 24.10 11.27
C ARG A 82 -7.99 24.51 11.12
N ALA A 83 -8.26 25.80 11.05
CA ALA A 83 -9.61 26.35 10.94
C ALA A 83 -9.65 27.53 9.96
N PRO A 84 -9.23 27.33 8.69
CA PRO A 84 -9.26 28.40 7.70
C PRO A 84 -10.69 28.84 7.40
N SER A 85 -10.84 30.08 6.94
CA SER A 85 -12.15 30.60 6.54
C SER A 85 -12.06 31.63 5.43
N VAL A 86 -13.04 31.61 4.53
CA VAL A 86 -13.21 32.65 3.50
C VAL A 86 -13.69 33.93 4.19
N VAL A 87 -12.85 34.97 4.19
CA VAL A 87 -13.13 36.25 4.87
C VAL A 87 -13.57 37.35 3.91
N HIS A 88 -13.26 37.21 2.62
CA HIS A 88 -13.70 38.14 1.57
C HIS A 88 -13.72 37.47 0.20
N HIS A 89 -14.39 38.12 -0.76
CA HIS A 89 -14.27 37.81 -2.18
C HIS A 89 -14.42 39.09 -3.01
N ALA A 90 -13.77 39.14 -4.16
CA ALA A 90 -13.99 40.14 -5.19
C ALA A 90 -14.48 39.46 -6.46
N ARG A 91 -15.43 40.10 -7.16
CA ARG A 91 -15.94 39.60 -8.44
C ARG A 91 -15.09 40.18 -9.57
N LEU A 92 -14.52 39.31 -10.38
CA LEU A 92 -13.72 39.62 -11.55
C LEU A 92 -14.62 39.94 -12.76
N SER A 93 -14.05 40.58 -13.79
CA SER A 93 -14.79 40.89 -15.02
C SER A 93 -15.07 39.67 -15.90
N SER A 94 -14.21 38.67 -15.83
CA SER A 94 -14.29 37.38 -16.53
C SER A 94 -13.75 36.27 -15.61
N THR A 95 -13.47 35.10 -16.17
CA THR A 95 -12.76 34.01 -15.48
C THR A 95 -11.38 34.49 -15.02
N GLY A 96 -10.99 34.13 -13.79
CA GLY A 96 -9.62 34.33 -13.31
C GLY A 96 -8.85 33.02 -13.37
N ASN A 97 -7.75 32.98 -14.12
CA ASN A 97 -6.97 31.77 -14.37
C ASN A 97 -5.83 31.62 -13.35
N ASP A 98 -5.08 32.71 -13.09
CA ASP A 98 -3.97 32.69 -12.16
C ASP A 98 -3.97 33.87 -11.18
N VAL A 99 -3.35 33.65 -10.01
CA VAL A 99 -3.12 34.68 -8.99
C VAL A 99 -1.73 34.54 -8.39
N GLU A 100 -1.05 35.68 -8.25
CA GLU A 100 0.26 35.76 -7.62
C GLU A 100 0.34 36.87 -6.59
N PHE A 101 1.25 36.71 -5.62
CA PHE A 101 1.51 37.68 -4.57
C PHE A 101 2.99 38.02 -4.47
N CYS A 102 3.32 39.31 -4.50
CA CYS A 102 4.69 39.79 -4.34
C CYS A 102 4.70 41.16 -3.63
N GLN A 103 5.42 41.27 -2.51
CA GLN A 103 5.64 42.52 -1.75
C GLN A 103 4.38 43.40 -1.55
N GLY A 104 3.25 42.80 -1.14
CA GLY A 104 2.03 43.56 -0.85
C GLY A 104 1.30 44.05 -2.11
N LEU A 105 1.42 43.30 -3.20
CA LEU A 105 0.64 43.42 -4.42
C LEU A 105 0.15 42.03 -4.83
N ILE A 106 -1.11 41.95 -5.23
CA ILE A 106 -1.72 40.74 -5.78
C ILE A 106 -1.91 40.99 -7.28
N GLY A 107 -1.43 40.12 -8.14
CA GLY A 107 -1.73 40.12 -9.57
C GLY A 107 -2.68 38.99 -9.91
N VAL A 108 -3.69 39.27 -10.72
CA VAL A 108 -4.68 38.27 -11.17
C VAL A 108 -4.74 38.29 -12.69
N ALA A 109 -4.56 37.13 -13.33
CA ALA A 109 -4.80 36.95 -14.75
C ALA A 109 -6.30 36.76 -14.98
N VAL A 110 -6.91 37.67 -15.73
CA VAL A 110 -8.34 37.66 -16.04
C VAL A 110 -8.53 37.46 -17.54
N ASP A 111 -9.26 36.40 -17.88
CA ASP A 111 -9.51 35.98 -19.25
C ASP A 111 -10.17 37.10 -20.09
N GLY A 112 -9.79 37.15 -21.37
CA GLY A 112 -10.38 38.05 -22.34
C GLY A 112 -9.64 38.10 -23.68
N GLN A 113 -10.22 38.88 -24.59
CA GLN A 113 -9.75 39.05 -25.97
C GLN A 113 -9.74 40.55 -26.37
N PRO A 114 -8.72 41.36 -25.98
CA PRO A 114 -7.58 41.00 -25.12
C PRO A 114 -7.99 40.82 -23.65
N GLY A 115 -7.20 40.05 -22.90
CA GLY A 115 -7.36 39.84 -21.47
C GLY A 115 -6.67 40.93 -20.65
N THR A 116 -6.69 40.79 -19.32
CA THR A 116 -6.14 41.79 -18.41
C THR A 116 -5.43 41.18 -17.21
N ILE A 117 -4.38 41.86 -16.73
CA ILE A 117 -3.84 41.64 -15.39
C ILE A 117 -4.45 42.67 -14.44
N GLU A 118 -5.23 42.21 -13.46
CA GLU A 118 -5.77 43.04 -12.40
C GLU A 118 -4.83 43.05 -11.19
N LEU A 119 -4.46 44.25 -10.72
CA LEU A 119 -3.53 44.44 -9.61
C LEU A 119 -4.30 44.93 -8.38
N TYR A 120 -4.23 44.20 -7.27
CA TYR A 120 -4.90 44.53 -6.01
C TYR A 120 -3.90 44.81 -4.88
N ARG A 121 -4.29 45.63 -3.91
CA ARG A 121 -3.62 45.68 -2.59
C ARG A 121 -4.14 44.55 -1.69
N PRO A 122 -3.34 44.08 -0.71
CA PRO A 122 -3.76 43.07 0.25
C PRO A 122 -5.07 43.45 0.95
N PHE A 123 -5.84 42.44 1.33
CA PHE A 123 -7.09 42.63 2.03
C PHE A 123 -6.87 43.38 3.35
N ASP A 124 -7.66 44.43 3.60
CA ASP A 124 -7.70 45.14 4.89
C ASP A 124 -8.93 44.67 5.69
N PRO A 125 -8.75 43.82 6.74
CA PRO A 125 -9.86 43.32 7.54
C PRO A 125 -10.61 44.41 8.32
N GLN A 126 -9.96 45.54 8.62
CA GLN A 126 -10.58 46.65 9.34
C GLN A 126 -11.47 47.49 8.43
N ALA A 127 -11.05 47.69 7.18
CA ALA A 127 -11.85 48.38 6.17
C ALA A 127 -12.87 47.46 5.48
N GLY A 128 -12.61 46.14 5.47
CA GLY A 128 -13.38 45.17 4.70
C GLY A 128 -13.25 45.38 3.19
N LEU A 129 -12.07 45.80 2.74
CA LEU A 129 -11.81 46.19 1.34
C LEU A 129 -10.64 45.39 0.75
N LEU A 130 -10.78 45.04 -0.52
CA LEU A 130 -9.72 44.53 -1.39
C LEU A 130 -9.53 45.51 -2.56
N PRO A 131 -8.65 46.53 -2.43
CA PRO A 131 -8.60 47.64 -3.39
C PRO A 131 -7.93 47.25 -4.72
N LEU A 132 -8.65 47.38 -5.84
CA LEU A 132 -8.08 47.35 -7.20
C LEU A 132 -7.24 48.61 -7.44
N VAL A 133 -5.97 48.42 -7.79
CA VAL A 133 -4.98 49.46 -8.09
C VAL A 133 -4.96 49.78 -9.58
N ALA A 134 -4.92 48.76 -10.42
CA ALA A 134 -4.80 48.88 -11.87
C ALA A 134 -5.39 47.64 -12.57
N SER A 135 -5.83 47.82 -13.81
CA SER A 135 -6.15 46.73 -14.72
C SER A 135 -5.38 47.01 -16.01
N VAL A 136 -4.45 46.12 -16.34
CA VAL A 136 -3.48 46.29 -17.43
C VAL A 136 -3.88 45.34 -18.57
N PRO A 137 -4.25 45.86 -19.75
CA PRO A 137 -4.51 45.03 -20.92
C PRO A 137 -3.25 44.29 -21.36
N VAL A 138 -3.39 42.99 -21.64
CA VAL A 138 -2.32 42.10 -22.09
C VAL A 138 -2.76 41.36 -23.37
N GLY A 139 -2.17 40.20 -23.65
CA GLY A 139 -2.55 39.35 -24.77
C GLY A 139 -3.92 38.71 -24.62
N SER A 140 -4.24 37.88 -25.60
CA SER A 140 -5.44 37.05 -25.63
C SER A 140 -5.31 35.91 -24.62
N ARG A 141 -6.33 35.66 -23.79
CA ARG A 141 -6.37 34.54 -22.84
C ARG A 141 -5.10 34.45 -21.97
N PRO A 142 -4.86 35.45 -21.10
CA PRO A 142 -3.76 35.36 -20.14
C PRO A 142 -4.06 34.23 -19.17
N ASP A 143 -3.20 33.22 -19.18
CA ASP A 143 -3.42 32.03 -18.40
C ASP A 143 -2.64 32.11 -17.08
N MET A 144 -1.31 32.16 -17.16
CA MET A 144 -0.45 32.36 -16.00
C MET A 144 0.27 33.71 -15.97
N LEU A 145 0.55 34.21 -14.76
CA LEU A 145 1.52 35.27 -14.51
C LEU A 145 2.61 34.86 -13.50
N LYS A 146 3.78 35.48 -13.59
CA LYS A 146 4.81 35.44 -12.53
C LYS A 146 5.44 36.80 -12.31
N PHE A 147 5.67 37.13 -11.05
CA PHE A 147 6.52 38.24 -10.68
C PHE A 147 8.00 37.83 -10.81
N THR A 148 8.86 38.76 -11.22
CA THR A 148 10.29 38.67 -10.93
C THR A 148 10.52 38.63 -9.42
N HIS A 149 11.62 38.02 -8.99
CA HIS A 149 11.93 37.84 -7.56
C HIS A 149 12.08 39.18 -6.82
N ASP A 150 12.47 40.25 -7.53
CA ASP A 150 12.49 41.61 -7.01
C ASP A 150 11.12 42.31 -6.91
N CYS A 151 10.05 41.67 -7.41
CA CYS A 151 8.68 42.16 -7.51
C CYS A 151 8.48 43.40 -8.39
N MET A 152 9.42 43.71 -9.30
CA MET A 152 9.35 44.92 -10.13
C MET A 152 8.76 44.68 -11.52
N THR A 153 8.71 43.43 -11.97
CA THR A 153 8.20 43.06 -13.30
C THR A 153 7.25 41.88 -13.19
N ILE A 154 6.20 41.86 -14.01
CA ILE A 154 5.30 40.72 -14.19
C ILE A 154 5.49 40.19 -15.61
N VAL A 155 5.67 38.88 -15.74
CA VAL A 155 5.69 38.15 -17.01
C VAL A 155 4.40 37.35 -17.11
N VAL A 156 3.72 37.42 -18.24
CA VAL A 156 2.40 36.81 -18.46
C VAL A 156 2.47 35.93 -19.69
N ALA A 157 2.07 34.67 -19.54
CA ALA A 157 1.78 33.77 -20.65
C ALA A 157 0.36 34.04 -21.14
N ASN A 158 0.21 34.28 -22.45
CA ASN A 158 -1.07 34.55 -23.07
C ASN A 158 -1.24 33.52 -24.18
N GLU A 159 -2.11 32.55 -23.97
CA GLU A 159 -2.22 31.35 -24.81
C GLU A 159 -2.53 31.72 -26.26
N GLY A 160 -3.50 32.61 -26.44
CA GLY A 160 -4.04 32.81 -27.79
C GLY A 160 -4.98 31.69 -28.24
N GLU A 161 -5.41 30.80 -27.33
CA GLU A 161 -6.17 29.58 -27.62
C GLU A 161 -7.31 29.83 -28.63
N PRO A 162 -7.49 28.92 -29.61
CA PRO A 162 -8.51 29.07 -30.63
C PRO A 162 -9.95 29.11 -30.07
N TYR A 163 -10.84 29.85 -30.74
CA TYR A 163 -12.27 29.89 -30.39
C TYR A 163 -13.18 29.96 -31.62
N GLU A 164 -14.43 29.50 -31.48
CA GLU A 164 -15.41 29.63 -32.55
C GLU A 164 -15.91 31.08 -32.67
N GLU A 165 -15.75 31.67 -33.85
CA GLU A 165 -16.40 32.94 -34.20
C GLU A 165 -17.08 32.84 -35.57
N SER A 166 -18.38 33.17 -35.62
CA SER A 166 -19.12 33.27 -36.89
C SER A 166 -19.04 32.01 -37.78
N GLY A 167 -18.96 30.82 -37.16
CA GLY A 167 -18.96 29.53 -37.86
C GLY A 167 -17.60 29.13 -38.47
N TYR A 168 -16.50 29.63 -37.91
CA TYR A 168 -15.12 29.18 -38.17
C TYR A 168 -14.29 29.31 -36.89
N ILE A 169 -13.19 28.57 -36.80
CA ILE A 169 -12.21 28.75 -35.72
C ILE A 169 -11.38 30.01 -36.02
N VAL A 170 -11.32 30.91 -35.05
CA VAL A 170 -10.36 32.01 -34.97
C VAL A 170 -9.24 31.57 -34.05
N ASP A 171 -8.04 31.54 -34.60
CA ASP A 171 -6.83 31.19 -33.87
C ASP A 171 -5.95 32.45 -33.77
N ASN A 172 -5.85 32.97 -32.55
CA ASN A 172 -5.12 34.20 -32.27
C ASN A 172 -3.61 33.90 -32.19
N GLU A 173 -2.79 34.94 -32.07
CA GLU A 173 -1.37 34.72 -31.83
C GLU A 173 -1.14 34.66 -30.33
N GLY A 174 -0.58 33.55 -29.84
CA GLY A 174 -0.02 33.47 -28.50
C GLY A 174 1.09 34.50 -28.30
N MET A 175 1.25 34.99 -27.07
CA MET A 175 2.24 36.03 -26.76
C MET A 175 2.72 36.01 -25.32
N VAL A 176 3.89 36.60 -25.08
CA VAL A 176 4.41 36.87 -23.74
C VAL A 176 4.27 38.35 -23.46
N SER A 177 3.59 38.73 -22.38
CA SER A 177 3.44 40.13 -21.98
C SER A 177 4.34 40.44 -20.78
N ILE A 178 5.05 41.57 -20.82
CA ILE A 178 5.93 42.04 -19.75
C ILE A 178 5.40 43.37 -19.20
N ILE A 179 5.18 43.45 -17.89
CA ILE A 179 4.64 44.64 -17.21
C ILE A 179 5.63 45.13 -16.17
N HIS A 180 6.14 46.35 -16.33
CA HIS A 180 7.02 47.00 -15.35
C HIS A 180 6.25 47.83 -14.33
N LEU A 181 6.55 47.66 -13.05
CA LEU A 181 5.80 48.23 -11.93
C LEU A 181 6.41 49.52 -11.35
N ASP A 182 7.49 50.05 -11.95
CA ASP A 182 8.27 51.20 -11.45
C ASP A 182 7.43 52.44 -11.11
N ASN A 183 6.31 52.64 -11.82
CA ASN A 183 5.49 53.85 -11.73
C ASN A 183 4.07 53.60 -11.22
N LEU A 184 3.78 52.43 -10.63
CA LEU A 184 2.42 52.01 -10.25
C LEU A 184 1.69 53.02 -9.35
N ASP A 185 2.43 53.75 -8.49
CA ASP A 185 1.84 54.79 -7.62
C ASP A 185 1.45 56.09 -8.38
N THR A 186 1.88 56.26 -9.62
CA THR A 186 1.72 57.51 -10.40
C THR A 186 0.98 57.34 -11.73
N ALA A 187 0.94 56.13 -12.29
CA ALA A 187 0.24 55.80 -13.53
C ALA A 187 -0.09 54.30 -13.60
N VAL A 188 -1.08 53.94 -14.41
CA VAL A 188 -1.35 52.54 -14.78
C VAL A 188 -0.21 52.04 -15.68
N PRO A 189 0.44 50.91 -15.36
CA PRO A 189 1.47 50.31 -16.22
C PRO A 189 0.95 49.95 -17.62
N GLU A 190 1.84 49.96 -18.61
CA GLU A 190 1.58 49.43 -19.96
C GLU A 190 2.35 48.11 -20.14
N ALA A 191 1.75 47.15 -20.83
CA ALA A 191 2.40 45.88 -21.16
C ALA A 191 3.24 45.98 -22.45
N VAL A 192 4.40 45.34 -22.45
CA VAL A 192 5.20 45.04 -23.64
C VAL A 192 4.85 43.64 -24.10
N ASN A 193 4.22 43.53 -25.27
CA ASN A 193 3.78 42.23 -25.81
C ASN A 193 4.80 41.72 -26.84
N LEU A 194 5.31 40.52 -26.60
CA LEU A 194 6.26 39.80 -27.45
C LEU A 194 5.52 38.73 -28.24
N ASP A 195 5.54 38.84 -29.58
CA ASP A 195 4.92 37.85 -30.47
C ASP A 195 5.94 36.84 -31.05
N PHE A 196 5.43 35.71 -31.54
CA PHE A 196 6.25 34.65 -32.14
C PHE A 196 6.42 34.78 -33.66
N LYS A 197 6.00 35.88 -34.30
CA LYS A 197 5.92 35.96 -35.76
C LYS A 197 7.28 35.84 -36.45
N SER A 198 8.37 36.21 -35.77
CA SER A 198 9.72 36.05 -36.29
C SER A 198 10.12 34.58 -36.52
N PHE A 199 9.45 33.63 -35.88
CA PHE A 199 9.75 32.19 -36.00
C PHE A 199 9.12 31.55 -37.24
N ASN A 200 8.07 32.15 -37.81
CA ASN A 200 7.38 31.64 -39.02
C ASN A 200 8.32 31.41 -40.21
N ALA A 201 9.34 32.25 -40.39
CA ALA A 201 10.30 32.10 -41.48
C ALA A 201 11.16 30.83 -41.38
N ARG A 202 11.20 30.20 -40.20
CA ARG A 202 11.95 28.98 -39.88
C ARG A 202 11.05 27.84 -39.41
N ALA A 203 9.74 27.88 -39.67
CA ALA A 203 8.79 26.88 -39.16
C ALA A 203 9.22 25.43 -39.43
N ASP A 204 9.61 25.12 -40.67
CA ASP A 204 10.08 23.78 -41.04
C ASP A 204 11.33 23.32 -40.26
N GLU A 205 12.16 24.25 -39.78
CA GLU A 205 13.31 23.94 -38.94
C GLU A 205 12.88 23.47 -37.55
N TYR A 206 11.94 24.19 -36.92
CA TYR A 206 11.41 23.84 -35.60
C TYR A 206 10.66 22.52 -35.61
N VAL A 207 9.83 22.28 -36.63
CA VAL A 207 9.15 20.99 -36.82
C VAL A 207 10.16 19.86 -36.97
N ARG A 208 11.26 20.05 -37.72
CA ARG A 208 12.33 19.05 -37.82
C ARG A 208 13.11 18.84 -36.52
N ARG A 209 13.20 19.85 -35.66
CA ARG A 209 13.82 19.75 -34.32
C ARG A 209 12.92 18.98 -33.35
N GLY A 210 11.61 18.91 -33.60
CA GLY A 210 10.64 18.18 -32.78
C GLY A 210 9.56 19.05 -32.12
N VAL A 211 9.47 20.34 -32.48
CA VAL A 211 8.36 21.20 -32.03
C VAL A 211 7.09 20.78 -32.76
N ARG A 212 6.04 20.41 -32.02
CA ARG A 212 4.77 20.01 -32.63
C ARG A 212 4.08 21.22 -33.23
N TRP A 213 3.46 21.02 -34.40
CA TRP A 213 2.59 22.01 -35.05
C TRP A 213 1.29 21.30 -35.47
N PRO A 214 0.44 20.98 -34.47
CA PRO A 214 -0.69 20.07 -34.65
C PRO A 214 -1.82 20.65 -35.51
N TYR A 215 -2.37 21.81 -35.15
CA TYR A 215 -3.48 22.43 -35.88
C TYR A 215 -2.99 23.40 -36.96
N LYS A 216 -3.46 23.23 -38.19
CA LYS A 216 -3.01 24.02 -39.37
C LYS A 216 -4.12 24.91 -39.93
N GLY A 217 -5.19 25.13 -39.19
CA GLY A 217 -6.31 25.97 -39.60
C GLY A 217 -7.33 25.24 -40.49
N GLU A 218 -7.49 23.93 -40.35
CA GLU A 218 -8.40 23.07 -41.11
C GLU A 218 -9.87 23.56 -41.03
N LEU A 219 -10.26 24.14 -39.90
CA LEU A 219 -11.59 24.71 -39.67
C LEU A 219 -11.59 26.25 -39.69
N GLY A 220 -10.45 26.88 -39.97
CA GLY A 220 -10.27 28.32 -40.05
C GLY A 220 -10.58 28.90 -41.44
N GLN A 221 -10.50 30.23 -41.55
CA GLN A 221 -10.64 30.94 -42.84
C GLN A 221 -9.36 30.89 -43.69
N THR A 222 -8.21 30.80 -43.03
CA THR A 222 -6.88 30.74 -43.63
C THR A 222 -6.06 29.69 -42.88
N PRO A 223 -5.08 29.04 -43.53
CA PRO A 223 -4.15 28.18 -42.83
C PRO A 223 -3.44 28.94 -41.72
N ASN A 224 -3.26 28.29 -40.57
CA ASN A 224 -2.51 28.84 -39.46
C ASN A 224 -1.04 28.96 -39.82
N THR A 225 -0.35 29.84 -39.12
CA THR A 225 1.12 29.91 -39.10
C THR A 225 1.66 29.14 -37.89
N LEU A 226 2.98 28.91 -37.83
CA LEU A 226 3.57 28.30 -36.64
C LEU A 226 3.31 29.18 -35.42
N SER A 227 3.45 30.50 -35.54
CA SER A 227 3.29 31.41 -34.42
C SER A 227 1.89 31.48 -33.83
N GLN A 228 0.85 31.23 -34.64
CA GLN A 228 -0.52 31.09 -34.14
C GLN A 228 -0.71 29.80 -33.32
N SER A 229 -0.05 28.71 -33.72
CA SER A 229 -0.13 27.43 -33.01
C SER A 229 0.74 27.36 -31.75
N LEU A 230 1.49 28.42 -31.42
CA LEU A 230 2.31 28.44 -30.20
C LEU A 230 1.47 29.07 -29.09
N GLU A 231 1.14 28.28 -28.08
CA GLU A 231 0.19 28.64 -27.02
C GLU A 231 0.92 28.70 -25.65
N PRO A 232 1.34 29.91 -25.21
CA PRO A 232 1.92 30.11 -23.88
C PRO A 232 0.93 29.91 -22.74
N GLU A 233 1.21 28.97 -21.84
CA GLU A 233 0.35 28.69 -20.67
C GLU A 233 1.06 29.01 -19.36
N TYR A 234 2.23 28.39 -19.13
CA TYR A 234 2.93 28.46 -17.86
C TYR A 234 4.23 29.28 -17.93
N VAL A 235 4.59 29.96 -16.83
CA VAL A 235 5.81 30.78 -16.70
C VAL A 235 6.65 30.37 -15.50
N THR A 236 7.96 30.23 -15.69
CA THR A 236 8.94 30.20 -14.60
C THR A 236 10.15 31.09 -14.89
N ILE A 237 10.76 31.69 -13.86
CA ILE A 237 11.80 32.73 -14.00
C ILE A 237 13.07 32.28 -13.27
N ASN A 238 14.24 32.54 -13.87
CA ASN A 238 15.51 32.21 -13.22
C ASN A 238 15.81 33.11 -12.02
N THR A 239 16.66 32.64 -11.11
CA THR A 239 16.92 33.34 -9.82
C THR A 239 17.56 34.73 -9.98
N GLN A 240 18.10 35.05 -11.16
CA GLN A 240 18.70 36.35 -11.45
C GLN A 240 17.74 37.34 -12.13
N ASP A 241 16.48 36.97 -12.36
CA ASP A 241 15.48 37.80 -13.07
C ASP A 241 15.93 38.25 -14.46
N THR A 242 16.68 37.38 -15.15
CA THR A 242 17.24 37.67 -16.49
C THR A 242 16.58 36.86 -17.60
N LYS A 243 15.98 35.73 -17.26
CA LYS A 243 15.29 34.86 -18.21
C LYS A 243 13.96 34.38 -17.65
N ALA A 244 12.97 34.29 -18.54
CA ALA A 244 11.76 33.52 -18.30
C ALA A 244 11.71 32.33 -19.27
N TYR A 245 11.13 31.24 -18.78
CA TYR A 245 10.86 30.02 -19.53
C TYR A 245 9.35 29.86 -19.61
N ILE A 246 8.86 29.66 -20.82
CA ILE A 246 7.43 29.70 -21.15
C ILE A 246 7.05 28.34 -21.69
N ASN A 247 6.14 27.67 -21.02
CA ASN A 247 5.59 26.40 -21.48
C ASN A 247 4.75 26.60 -22.74
N LEU A 248 4.81 25.62 -23.65
CA LEU A 248 3.99 25.54 -24.87
C LEU A 248 3.51 24.08 -24.97
N GLN A 249 2.49 23.72 -24.20
CA GLN A 249 2.11 22.34 -23.91
C GLN A 249 1.79 21.57 -25.19
N GLU A 250 0.89 22.04 -26.04
CA GLU A 250 0.44 21.41 -27.29
C GLU A 250 1.62 21.21 -28.25
N ASN A 251 2.58 22.14 -28.20
CA ASN A 251 3.78 22.12 -29.04
C ASN A 251 4.88 21.21 -28.51
N ASN A 252 4.73 20.66 -27.29
CA ASN A 252 5.73 19.84 -26.60
C ASN A 252 7.10 20.56 -26.56
N ALA A 253 7.07 21.84 -26.21
CA ALA A 253 8.21 22.74 -26.33
C ALA A 253 8.23 23.80 -25.22
N VAL A 254 9.37 24.46 -25.04
CA VAL A 254 9.54 25.60 -24.14
C VAL A 254 10.18 26.76 -24.91
N ALA A 255 9.62 27.97 -24.76
CA ALA A 255 10.22 29.19 -25.27
C ALA A 255 11.06 29.88 -24.18
N VAL A 256 12.23 30.40 -24.57
CA VAL A 256 13.12 31.16 -23.68
C VAL A 256 13.00 32.64 -23.99
N VAL A 257 12.70 33.45 -22.98
CA VAL A 257 12.61 34.91 -23.07
C VAL A 257 13.77 35.53 -22.30
N ASP A 258 14.52 36.43 -22.94
CA ASP A 258 15.49 37.29 -22.28
C ASP A 258 14.75 38.53 -21.75
N LEU A 259 14.71 38.67 -20.42
CA LEU A 259 13.99 39.74 -19.73
C LEU A 259 14.77 41.06 -19.75
N VAL A 260 16.06 41.05 -20.09
CA VAL A 260 16.89 42.26 -20.19
C VAL A 260 16.74 42.91 -21.56
N SER A 261 16.69 42.10 -22.63
CA SER A 261 16.45 42.61 -23.98
C SER A 261 14.99 42.62 -24.39
N GLU A 262 14.09 42.05 -23.57
CA GLU A 262 12.65 41.89 -23.85
C GLU A 262 12.42 41.20 -25.21
N THR A 263 13.03 40.03 -25.38
CA THR A 263 12.95 39.26 -26.63
C THR A 263 12.81 37.77 -26.39
N ILE A 264 11.98 37.11 -27.20
CA ILE A 264 11.96 35.66 -27.30
C ILE A 264 13.22 35.20 -28.04
N VAL A 265 14.07 34.44 -27.34
CA VAL A 265 15.40 34.01 -27.80
C VAL A 265 15.30 32.86 -28.79
N ASP A 266 14.70 31.75 -28.38
CA ASP A 266 14.46 30.56 -29.20
C ASP A 266 13.36 29.66 -28.60
N ILE A 267 12.92 28.67 -29.37
CA ILE A 267 11.95 27.63 -28.97
C ILE A 267 12.67 26.28 -28.98
N TYR A 268 12.53 25.52 -27.89
CA TYR A 268 13.22 24.25 -27.68
C TYR A 268 12.22 23.10 -27.52
N PRO A 269 12.32 22.03 -28.31
CA PRO A 269 11.46 20.86 -28.16
C PRO A 269 11.93 19.99 -26.97
N LEU A 270 10.97 19.34 -26.30
CA LEU A 270 11.24 18.45 -25.16
C LEU A 270 11.60 17.01 -25.59
N GLY A 271 11.37 16.66 -26.86
CA GLY A 271 11.58 15.31 -27.37
C GLY A 271 10.41 14.38 -27.06
N PHE A 272 10.64 13.07 -27.11
CA PHE A 272 9.59 12.06 -26.91
C PHE A 272 10.10 10.94 -26.01
N LYS A 273 9.23 10.44 -25.14
CA LYS A 273 9.49 9.27 -24.30
C LYS A 273 9.28 7.99 -25.10
N SER A 274 10.15 7.01 -24.93
CA SER A 274 9.94 5.65 -25.43
C SER A 274 9.41 4.77 -24.31
N TRP A 275 8.38 3.97 -24.60
CA TRP A 275 7.74 3.05 -23.65
C TRP A 275 8.25 1.61 -23.74
N LYS A 276 9.36 1.41 -24.46
CA LYS A 276 9.95 0.09 -24.62
C LYS A 276 10.55 -0.46 -23.33
N ASP A 277 11.11 0.42 -22.51
CA ASP A 277 11.81 0.06 -21.28
C ASP A 277 10.99 0.37 -20.01
N TYR A 278 9.70 0.69 -20.19
CA TYR A 278 8.75 1.01 -19.11
C TYR A 278 7.47 0.18 -19.25
N LEU A 279 6.71 0.11 -18.17
CA LEU A 279 5.39 -0.53 -18.14
C LEU A 279 4.29 0.52 -18.32
N LEU A 280 3.28 0.18 -19.11
CA LEU A 280 2.12 1.02 -19.40
C LEU A 280 0.86 0.19 -19.21
N ASP A 281 -0.15 0.76 -18.57
CA ASP A 281 -1.52 0.27 -18.67
C ASP A 281 -2.29 1.13 -19.69
N PRO A 282 -2.54 0.62 -20.91
CA PRO A 282 -3.07 1.43 -22.01
C PRO A 282 -4.58 1.28 -22.25
N SER A 283 -5.31 0.53 -21.43
CA SER A 283 -6.69 0.15 -21.75
C SER A 283 -7.59 0.15 -20.52
N ASP A 284 -8.81 0.62 -20.70
CA ASP A 284 -9.91 0.58 -19.72
C ASP A 284 -10.84 -0.64 -19.95
N SER A 285 -10.42 -1.59 -20.80
CA SER A 285 -11.27 -2.67 -21.32
C SER A 285 -10.75 -4.07 -20.98
N ASP A 286 -9.81 -4.19 -20.05
CA ASP A 286 -9.14 -5.43 -19.65
C ASP A 286 -9.47 -5.85 -18.21
N SER A 287 -10.26 -5.06 -17.47
CA SER A 287 -10.82 -5.37 -16.16
C SER A 287 -9.79 -5.49 -15.03
N GLY A 288 -8.62 -4.86 -15.14
CA GLY A 288 -7.59 -4.88 -14.10
C GLY A 288 -6.40 -3.96 -14.40
N ILE A 289 -5.41 -3.92 -13.50
CA ILE A 289 -4.18 -3.16 -13.71
C ILE A 289 -3.22 -4.00 -14.56
N ASN A 290 -3.20 -3.80 -15.88
CA ASN A 290 -2.57 -4.69 -16.85
C ASN A 290 -1.34 -4.07 -17.52
N PHE A 291 -0.25 -3.99 -16.76
CA PHE A 291 1.01 -3.44 -17.23
C PHE A 291 1.64 -4.23 -18.39
N GLY A 292 1.99 -3.52 -19.47
CA GLY A 292 2.73 -4.05 -20.61
C GLY A 292 3.81 -3.10 -21.13
N SER A 293 4.84 -3.66 -21.78
CA SER A 293 5.87 -2.89 -22.49
C SER A 293 5.58 -2.86 -24.00
N TYR A 294 5.70 -1.68 -24.59
CA TYR A 294 5.35 -1.44 -25.99
C TYR A 294 6.37 -0.53 -26.67
N ASP A 295 6.83 -0.88 -27.89
CA ASP A 295 7.70 -0.01 -28.72
C ASP A 295 6.87 1.10 -29.39
N ILE A 296 6.29 1.95 -28.55
CA ILE A 296 5.55 3.17 -28.86
C ILE A 296 6.18 4.34 -28.11
N TYR A 297 5.70 5.55 -28.40
CA TYR A 297 6.23 6.78 -27.86
C TYR A 297 5.11 7.61 -27.23
N SER A 298 5.48 8.55 -26.37
CA SER A 298 4.58 9.62 -25.94
C SER A 298 5.28 10.97 -25.98
N THR A 299 4.47 12.02 -25.98
CA THR A 299 4.91 13.41 -25.82
C THR A 299 5.05 13.74 -24.33
N TYR A 300 5.89 14.73 -23.98
CA TYR A 300 5.98 15.22 -22.60
C TYR A 300 4.82 16.17 -22.30
N GLN A 301 4.61 17.19 -23.14
CA GLN A 301 3.51 18.17 -23.02
C GLN A 301 3.20 18.55 -21.57
N PRO A 302 4.15 19.19 -20.88
CA PRO A 302 3.92 19.49 -19.51
C PRO A 302 2.86 20.56 -19.34
N ASP A 303 2.07 20.44 -18.30
CA ASP A 303 1.14 21.50 -17.88
C ASP A 303 1.94 22.54 -17.06
N SER A 304 2.46 22.11 -15.91
CA SER A 304 3.29 22.98 -15.06
C SER A 304 4.81 22.79 -15.25
N ILE A 305 5.55 23.91 -15.11
CA ILE A 305 7.02 23.93 -15.12
C ILE A 305 7.62 24.72 -13.94
N LYS A 306 8.77 24.28 -13.43
CA LYS A 306 9.53 24.96 -12.37
C LYS A 306 11.02 25.06 -12.67
N TYR A 307 11.58 26.25 -12.45
CA TYR A 307 13.03 26.47 -12.50
C TYR A 307 13.71 25.92 -11.25
N MET A 308 14.88 25.30 -11.44
CA MET A 308 15.81 24.99 -10.36
C MET A 308 17.27 25.19 -10.76
N GLU A 309 18.11 25.54 -9.80
CA GLU A 309 19.56 25.67 -9.98
C GLU A 309 20.30 24.70 -9.05
N VAL A 310 21.26 23.95 -9.59
CA VAL A 310 22.12 23.02 -8.83
C VAL A 310 23.56 23.25 -9.23
N ASP A 311 24.40 23.59 -8.26
CA ASP A 311 25.84 23.83 -8.46
C ASP A 311 26.15 24.80 -9.62
N GLY A 312 25.31 25.83 -9.80
CA GLY A 312 25.46 26.84 -10.86
C GLY A 312 24.97 26.39 -12.24
N VAL A 313 24.27 25.25 -12.32
CA VAL A 313 23.62 24.75 -13.53
C VAL A 313 22.11 24.92 -13.42
N GLU A 314 21.51 25.48 -14.47
CA GLU A 314 20.08 25.76 -14.57
C GLU A 314 19.31 24.55 -15.14
N TYR A 315 18.17 24.21 -14.56
CA TYR A 315 17.28 23.13 -14.99
C TYR A 315 15.82 23.56 -14.96
N ILE A 316 14.99 22.87 -15.74
CA ILE A 316 13.53 22.98 -15.76
C ILE A 316 12.95 21.63 -15.37
N VAL A 317 12.10 21.63 -14.35
CA VAL A 317 11.30 20.48 -13.92
C VAL A 317 9.91 20.60 -14.52
N THR A 318 9.35 19.49 -14.99
CA THR A 318 8.08 19.47 -15.73
C THR A 318 7.14 18.41 -15.17
N ALA A 319 5.85 18.71 -15.10
CA ALA A 319 4.77 17.78 -14.82
C ALA A 319 4.05 17.45 -16.13
N ASN A 320 4.13 16.19 -16.59
CA ASN A 320 3.84 15.82 -17.97
C ASN A 320 2.45 15.18 -18.15
N GLU A 321 1.42 15.99 -17.93
CA GLU A 321 0.01 15.63 -18.01
C GLU A 321 -0.43 15.32 -19.45
N GLY A 322 -0.25 16.30 -20.34
CA GLY A 322 -0.53 16.23 -21.77
C GLY A 322 -1.95 16.62 -22.17
N ALA A 323 -2.08 17.20 -23.36
CA ALA A 323 -3.36 17.64 -23.91
C ALA A 323 -3.48 17.26 -25.40
N ASP A 324 -4.64 16.74 -25.80
CA ASP A 324 -5.03 16.61 -27.20
C ASP A 324 -6.03 17.69 -27.61
N MET A 325 -5.85 18.26 -28.81
CA MET A 325 -6.74 19.29 -29.33
C MET A 325 -7.93 18.73 -30.12
N GLU A 326 -9.12 19.26 -29.83
CA GLU A 326 -10.34 18.99 -30.56
C GLU A 326 -11.14 20.28 -30.81
N PHE A 327 -11.58 20.48 -32.06
CA PHE A 327 -12.37 21.63 -32.46
C PHE A 327 -13.66 21.20 -33.16
N VAL A 328 -14.78 21.76 -32.71
CA VAL A 328 -16.10 21.55 -33.32
C VAL A 328 -16.67 22.89 -33.78
N VAL A 329 -17.05 22.97 -35.07
CA VAL A 329 -17.73 24.14 -35.65
C VAL A 329 -18.97 23.69 -36.41
N GLY A 330 -20.13 23.88 -35.79
CA GLY A 330 -21.42 23.42 -36.34
C GLY A 330 -21.45 21.90 -36.51
N ASN A 331 -21.33 21.41 -37.75
CA ASN A 331 -21.29 19.97 -38.07
C ASN A 331 -19.91 19.50 -38.56
N LYS A 332 -18.87 20.34 -38.45
CA LYS A 332 -17.49 19.98 -38.77
C LYS A 332 -16.75 19.75 -37.47
N GLU A 333 -15.93 18.72 -37.46
CA GLU A 333 -15.11 18.32 -36.34
C GLU A 333 -13.68 18.10 -36.87
N TRP A 334 -12.72 18.48 -36.06
CA TRP A 334 -11.32 18.18 -36.23
C TRP A 334 -10.80 17.72 -34.87
N THR A 335 -10.15 16.56 -34.85
CA THR A 335 -9.46 16.04 -33.67
C THR A 335 -8.06 15.65 -34.09
N GLU A 336 -7.09 15.90 -33.23
CA GLU A 336 -5.73 15.42 -33.46
C GLU A 336 -5.51 13.98 -33.04
N SER A 337 -6.46 13.35 -32.34
CA SER A 337 -6.32 11.99 -31.82
C SER A 337 -7.23 10.98 -32.52
N GLN A 338 -6.79 9.72 -32.54
CA GLN A 338 -7.63 8.57 -32.93
C GLN A 338 -7.25 7.33 -32.13
N ARG A 339 -8.15 6.35 -32.05
CA ARG A 339 -7.92 5.12 -31.27
C ARG A 339 -6.90 4.22 -31.98
N GLY A 340 -6.07 3.51 -31.23
CA GLY A 340 -5.02 2.65 -31.77
C GLY A 340 -5.51 1.62 -32.80
N LYS A 341 -6.68 1.03 -32.57
CA LYS A 341 -7.29 0.04 -33.49
C LYS A 341 -7.60 0.62 -34.87
N ASP A 342 -7.95 1.91 -34.93
CA ASP A 342 -8.40 2.54 -36.17
C ASP A 342 -7.22 2.66 -37.16
N PHE A 343 -5.98 2.85 -36.67
CA PHE A 343 -4.79 2.80 -37.52
C PHE A 343 -4.59 1.44 -38.19
N VAL A 344 -5.01 0.35 -37.56
CA VAL A 344 -4.92 -1.01 -38.12
C VAL A 344 -6.05 -1.22 -39.14
N GLU A 345 -7.28 -0.87 -38.77
CA GLU A 345 -8.47 -1.05 -39.62
C GLU A 345 -8.40 -0.23 -40.91
N ASP A 346 -7.86 1.00 -40.82
CA ASP A 346 -7.72 1.91 -41.95
C ASP A 346 -6.44 1.69 -42.78
N ASP A 347 -5.64 0.67 -42.45
CA ASP A 347 -4.35 0.39 -43.08
C ASP A 347 -3.44 1.63 -43.07
N GLN A 348 -3.22 2.24 -41.90
CA GLN A 348 -2.41 3.45 -41.74
C GLN A 348 -1.00 3.16 -41.20
N LEU A 349 -0.61 1.91 -40.94
CA LEU A 349 0.70 1.57 -40.37
C LEU A 349 1.71 1.16 -41.44
N SER A 350 2.91 1.75 -41.43
CA SER A 350 4.03 1.38 -42.32
C SER A 350 4.78 0.15 -41.80
N ASP A 351 5.48 -0.60 -42.66
CA ASP A 351 6.24 -1.80 -42.29
C ASP A 351 7.32 -1.57 -41.21
N LEU A 352 7.60 -0.32 -40.82
CA LEU A 352 8.50 0.02 -39.72
C LEU A 352 7.86 -0.14 -38.33
N VAL A 353 6.52 -0.12 -38.23
CA VAL A 353 5.82 -0.40 -36.98
C VAL A 353 5.92 -1.90 -36.67
N PRO A 354 6.47 -2.30 -35.49
CA PRO A 354 6.69 -3.70 -35.16
C PRO A 354 5.40 -4.54 -35.17
N SER A 355 5.54 -5.83 -35.50
CA SER A 355 4.41 -6.76 -35.61
C SER A 355 3.63 -6.95 -34.30
N GLU A 356 4.34 -6.89 -33.18
CA GLU A 356 3.84 -6.97 -31.82
C GLU A 356 3.00 -5.74 -31.47
N VAL A 357 3.46 -4.54 -31.84
CA VAL A 357 2.72 -3.29 -31.68
C VAL A 357 1.45 -3.31 -32.54
N ARG A 358 1.54 -3.75 -33.81
CA ARG A 358 0.37 -3.93 -34.68
C ARG A 358 -0.67 -4.88 -34.10
N SER A 359 -0.22 -5.96 -33.46
CA SER A 359 -1.11 -6.93 -32.83
C SER A 359 -1.78 -6.35 -31.59
N ALA A 360 -1.03 -5.59 -30.78
CA ALA A 360 -1.56 -4.90 -29.61
C ALA A 360 -2.54 -3.76 -29.98
N LEU A 361 -2.31 -3.03 -31.07
CA LEU A 361 -3.23 -2.02 -31.58
C LEU A 361 -4.55 -2.63 -32.06
N ALA A 362 -4.53 -3.86 -32.57
CA ALA A 362 -5.75 -4.55 -32.99
C ALA A 362 -6.60 -5.06 -31.81
N ASP A 363 -6.12 -4.92 -30.57
CA ASP A 363 -6.72 -5.48 -29.36
C ASP A 363 -7.15 -4.36 -28.39
N ASN A 364 -8.44 -4.29 -28.10
CA ASN A 364 -9.00 -3.26 -27.22
C ASN A 364 -8.59 -3.44 -25.75
N ALA A 365 -8.18 -4.64 -25.34
CA ALA A 365 -7.64 -4.91 -24.00
C ALA A 365 -6.13 -4.54 -23.90
N LYS A 366 -5.60 -3.84 -24.91
CA LYS A 366 -4.21 -3.39 -25.02
C LYS A 366 -4.21 -1.99 -25.65
N LEU A 367 -3.36 -1.74 -26.65
CA LEU A 367 -3.22 -0.43 -27.29
C LEU A 367 -4.42 -0.02 -28.16
N GLY A 368 -5.37 -0.92 -28.45
CA GLY A 368 -6.45 -0.62 -29.38
C GLY A 368 -7.36 0.51 -28.95
N ARG A 369 -7.48 0.72 -27.63
CA ARG A 369 -8.24 1.83 -27.06
C ARG A 369 -7.41 3.08 -26.77
N LEU A 370 -6.10 2.97 -26.59
CA LEU A 370 -5.27 4.15 -26.36
C LEU A 370 -5.41 5.18 -27.50
N ARG A 371 -5.51 6.47 -27.14
CA ARG A 371 -5.54 7.58 -28.10
C ARG A 371 -4.13 7.93 -28.57
N PHE A 372 -3.94 7.99 -29.89
CA PHE A 372 -2.67 8.38 -30.50
C PHE A 372 -2.84 9.58 -31.43
N SER A 373 -1.76 10.36 -31.56
CA SER A 373 -1.64 11.48 -32.48
C SER A 373 -1.75 11.05 -33.94
N THR A 374 -2.59 11.78 -34.67
CA THR A 374 -2.79 11.66 -36.11
C THR A 374 -1.85 12.58 -36.90
N VAL A 375 -1.09 13.44 -36.23
CA VAL A 375 -0.20 14.43 -36.87
C VAL A 375 1.28 14.05 -36.72
N ASP A 376 1.63 13.31 -35.68
CA ASP A 376 3.00 12.89 -35.36
C ASP A 376 3.32 11.50 -35.93
N GLY A 377 4.59 11.24 -36.26
CA GLY A 377 5.04 9.91 -36.69
C GLY A 377 4.73 9.49 -38.14
N ARG A 378 4.21 10.41 -38.97
CA ARG A 378 3.94 10.14 -40.39
C ARG A 378 5.19 9.79 -41.19
N ASN A 379 5.05 8.84 -42.10
CA ASN A 379 6.11 8.39 -43.00
C ASN A 379 6.42 9.47 -44.04
N SER A 380 7.70 9.86 -44.10
CA SER A 380 8.18 10.94 -44.98
C SER A 380 8.01 10.68 -46.49
N LEU A 381 7.90 9.41 -46.90
CA LEU A 381 7.74 8.99 -48.30
C LEU A 381 6.28 8.66 -48.65
N ASN A 382 5.47 8.29 -47.65
CA ASN A 382 4.04 8.00 -47.78
C ASN A 382 3.26 8.59 -46.59
N PRO A 383 2.84 9.87 -46.68
CA PRO A 383 2.17 10.57 -45.58
C PRO A 383 0.86 9.93 -45.08
N ASP A 384 0.26 9.02 -45.85
CA ASP A 384 -0.92 8.24 -45.44
C ASP A 384 -0.58 7.10 -44.46
N LYS A 385 0.71 6.86 -44.20
CA LYS A 385 1.21 5.81 -43.30
C LYS A 385 2.00 6.42 -42.14
N PHE A 386 2.03 5.72 -41.00
CA PHE A 386 2.79 6.07 -39.80
C PHE A 386 3.95 5.10 -39.61
N ASP A 387 5.13 5.64 -39.33
CA ASP A 387 6.35 4.89 -38.99
C ASP A 387 6.44 4.61 -37.48
N ARG A 388 5.81 5.46 -36.68
CA ARG A 388 5.77 5.41 -35.21
C ARG A 388 4.45 6.00 -34.73
N LEU A 389 4.04 5.63 -33.52
CA LEU A 389 2.85 6.15 -32.86
C LEU A 389 3.24 6.87 -31.57
N TYR A 390 2.52 7.97 -31.32
CA TYR A 390 2.74 8.87 -30.19
C TYR A 390 1.41 9.09 -29.47
N PHE A 391 1.32 8.78 -28.18
CA PHE A 391 0.17 9.15 -27.36
C PHE A 391 0.49 10.39 -26.50
N TYR A 392 -0.52 10.91 -25.82
CA TYR A 392 -0.49 12.19 -25.09
C TYR A 392 -0.11 12.01 -23.63
N GLY A 393 0.74 12.90 -23.13
CA GLY A 393 1.27 12.84 -21.78
C GLY A 393 2.30 11.73 -21.61
N SER A 394 3.33 11.98 -20.81
CA SER A 394 4.33 10.96 -20.51
C SER A 394 4.10 10.24 -19.20
N ARG A 395 2.99 10.54 -18.51
CA ARG A 395 2.58 9.96 -17.21
C ARG A 395 3.71 10.05 -16.18
N SER A 396 4.45 11.16 -16.22
CA SER A 396 5.73 11.29 -15.53
C SER A 396 6.03 12.72 -15.12
N VAL A 397 7.07 12.87 -14.32
CA VAL A 397 7.78 14.14 -14.13
C VAL A 397 9.16 14.05 -14.72
N SER A 398 9.66 15.15 -15.30
CA SER A 398 10.97 15.18 -15.94
C SER A 398 11.82 16.37 -15.50
N ILE A 399 13.14 16.24 -15.69
CA ILE A 399 14.11 17.30 -15.45
C ILE A 399 14.94 17.49 -16.73
N PHE A 400 14.96 18.71 -17.25
CA PHE A 400 15.70 19.12 -18.43
C PHE A 400 16.78 20.14 -18.07
N ARG A 401 17.91 20.14 -18.78
CA ARG A 401 18.87 21.26 -18.70
C ARG A 401 18.28 22.52 -19.33
N ALA A 402 18.38 23.66 -18.68
CA ALA A 402 17.76 24.89 -19.20
C ALA A 402 18.56 25.59 -20.32
N ASP A 403 19.77 25.11 -20.65
CA ASP A 403 20.62 25.68 -21.71
C ASP A 403 20.37 25.05 -23.09
N ASP A 404 20.11 23.74 -23.13
CA ASP A 404 19.89 22.98 -24.36
C ASP A 404 18.64 22.09 -24.37
N PHE A 405 17.89 22.04 -23.26
CA PHE A 405 16.72 21.19 -23.06
C PHE A 405 16.99 19.69 -23.27
N SER A 406 18.21 19.24 -23.00
CA SER A 406 18.49 17.80 -22.89
C SER A 406 17.87 17.22 -21.62
N LEU A 407 17.21 16.06 -21.77
CA LEU A 407 16.61 15.31 -20.68
C LEU A 407 17.70 14.77 -19.75
N VAL A 408 17.53 15.01 -18.45
CA VAL A 408 18.43 14.54 -17.38
C VAL A 408 17.79 13.39 -16.61
N TYR A 409 16.50 13.48 -16.34
CA TYR A 409 15.73 12.48 -15.60
C TYR A 409 14.28 12.47 -16.09
N ASP A 410 13.68 11.29 -16.12
CA ASP A 410 12.24 11.07 -16.25
C ASP A 410 11.83 10.01 -15.23
N SER A 411 10.68 10.17 -14.59
CA SER A 411 10.18 9.18 -13.62
C SER A 411 9.69 7.88 -14.25
N GLY A 412 9.68 7.76 -15.59
CA GLY A 412 9.27 6.52 -16.24
C GLY A 412 7.82 6.18 -15.93
N ASP A 413 7.57 4.95 -15.51
CA ASP A 413 6.27 4.43 -15.10
C ASP A 413 6.04 4.52 -13.57
N GLU A 414 6.91 5.25 -12.84
CA GLU A 414 6.90 5.25 -11.37
C GLU A 414 5.60 5.78 -10.79
N ILE A 415 5.00 6.82 -11.38
CA ILE A 415 3.75 7.40 -10.88
C ILE A 415 2.62 6.37 -10.96
N GLU A 416 2.43 5.72 -12.11
CA GLU A 416 1.41 4.68 -12.29
C GLU A 416 1.65 3.49 -11.36
N ARG A 417 2.88 3.00 -11.26
CA ARG A 417 3.19 1.86 -10.38
C ARG A 417 2.94 2.18 -8.91
N GLN A 418 3.40 3.33 -8.42
CA GLN A 418 3.16 3.74 -7.03
C GLN A 418 1.67 3.92 -6.76
N HIS A 419 0.92 4.48 -7.71
CA HIS A 419 -0.51 4.65 -7.57
C HIS A 419 -1.27 3.32 -7.58
N GLY A 420 -0.96 2.40 -8.49
CA GLY A 420 -1.57 1.07 -8.55
C GLY A 420 -1.27 0.23 -7.30
N MET A 421 -0.10 0.42 -6.69
CA MET A 421 0.26 -0.22 -5.42
C MET A 421 -0.47 0.38 -4.21
N ALA A 422 -0.57 1.70 -4.14
CA ALA A 422 -1.12 2.40 -2.97
C ALA A 422 -2.67 2.48 -2.98
N TYR A 423 -3.26 2.65 -4.16
CA TYR A 423 -4.69 2.89 -4.35
C TYR A 423 -5.25 2.07 -5.51
N PRO A 424 -5.15 0.73 -5.48
CA PRO A 424 -5.52 -0.13 -6.61
C PRO A 424 -6.99 0.02 -7.04
N ALA A 425 -7.91 0.18 -6.09
CA ALA A 425 -9.34 0.39 -6.41
C ALA A 425 -9.63 1.73 -7.10
N LEU A 426 -8.62 2.60 -7.21
CA LEU A 426 -8.70 3.91 -7.85
C LEU A 426 -7.63 4.07 -8.93
N PHE A 427 -6.94 2.99 -9.32
CA PHE A 427 -5.90 3.06 -10.35
C PHE A 427 -6.45 3.67 -11.64
N ASN A 428 -5.77 4.69 -12.16
CA ASN A 428 -6.19 5.47 -13.33
C ASN A 428 -7.69 5.80 -13.33
N ALA A 429 -8.26 6.03 -12.14
CA ALA A 429 -9.65 6.40 -11.98
C ALA A 429 -9.85 7.88 -12.32
N ASP A 430 -11.05 8.20 -12.78
CA ASP A 430 -11.47 9.58 -12.93
C ASP A 430 -11.90 10.14 -11.56
N ASN A 431 -11.76 11.45 -11.36
CA ASN A 431 -12.23 12.11 -10.13
C ASN A 431 -13.59 12.80 -10.29
N PHE A 432 -14.21 12.60 -11.45
CA PHE A 432 -15.51 13.14 -11.78
C PHE A 432 -16.30 12.16 -12.66
N SER A 433 -17.63 12.24 -12.59
CA SER A 433 -18.53 11.44 -13.41
C SER A 433 -19.70 12.29 -13.91
N ASP A 434 -20.19 11.97 -15.10
CA ASP A 434 -21.43 12.56 -15.64
C ASP A 434 -22.68 12.20 -14.79
N ASP A 435 -22.61 11.13 -13.99
CA ASP A 435 -23.69 10.70 -13.09
C ASP A 435 -23.28 10.74 -11.61
N LEU A 436 -22.98 11.95 -11.13
CA LEU A 436 -22.55 12.22 -9.76
C LEU A 436 -23.45 11.64 -8.66
N ALA A 437 -24.72 11.39 -8.96
CA ALA A 437 -25.68 10.89 -7.98
C ALA A 437 -25.53 9.38 -7.74
N ASP A 438 -25.15 8.63 -8.78
CA ASP A 438 -25.16 7.17 -8.80
C ASP A 438 -23.75 6.57 -8.88
N GLU A 439 -22.75 7.29 -9.38
CA GLU A 439 -21.36 6.80 -9.49
C GLU A 439 -20.46 7.30 -8.35
N SER A 440 -19.62 6.39 -7.86
CA SER A 440 -18.58 6.63 -6.86
C SER A 440 -17.17 6.66 -7.49
N PRO A 441 -16.16 7.21 -6.80
CA PRO A 441 -14.78 7.18 -7.28
C PRO A 441 -14.30 5.78 -7.71
N VAL A 442 -14.63 4.73 -6.96
CA VAL A 442 -14.23 3.35 -7.31
C VAL A 442 -14.95 2.80 -8.55
N ASP A 443 -16.11 3.33 -8.92
CA ASP A 443 -16.82 2.92 -10.15
C ASP A 443 -16.11 3.42 -11.41
N THR A 444 -15.25 4.42 -11.27
CA THR A 444 -14.43 4.98 -12.36
C THR A 444 -13.06 4.33 -12.47
N PHE A 445 -12.78 3.26 -11.71
CA PHE A 445 -11.54 2.49 -11.79
C PHE A 445 -11.13 2.26 -13.25
N ASP A 446 -9.87 2.53 -13.54
CA ASP A 446 -9.21 2.24 -14.82
C ASP A 446 -9.74 3.02 -16.04
N SER A 447 -10.71 3.93 -15.83
CA SER A 447 -11.35 4.70 -16.91
C SER A 447 -10.42 5.67 -17.65
N ARG A 448 -9.23 5.98 -17.11
CA ARG A 448 -8.24 6.87 -17.73
C ARG A 448 -7.09 6.14 -18.40
N SER A 449 -6.95 4.82 -18.25
CA SER A 449 -5.83 4.05 -18.83
C SER A 449 -5.81 4.11 -20.36
N ASP A 450 -6.97 4.15 -21.01
CA ASP A 450 -7.09 4.32 -22.47
C ASP A 450 -6.87 5.77 -22.97
N ASN A 451 -6.56 6.68 -22.04
CA ASN A 451 -6.31 8.09 -22.30
C ASN A 451 -4.93 8.49 -21.75
N LYS A 452 -4.85 9.44 -20.82
CA LYS A 452 -3.59 9.98 -20.28
C LYS A 452 -3.13 9.28 -18.99
N GLY A 453 -3.92 8.36 -18.42
CA GLY A 453 -3.56 7.57 -17.24
C GLY A 453 -3.28 8.42 -16.00
N ALA A 454 -2.12 8.24 -15.36
CA ALA A 454 -1.68 9.13 -14.30
C ALA A 454 -1.23 10.50 -14.85
N GLU A 455 -2.12 11.48 -14.73
CA GLU A 455 -2.02 12.84 -15.25
C GLU A 455 -1.28 13.74 -14.26
N ALA A 456 0.06 13.82 -14.37
CA ALA A 456 0.91 14.65 -13.52
C ALA A 456 0.79 16.13 -13.91
N GLU A 457 0.06 16.90 -13.10
CA GLU A 457 -0.44 18.24 -13.41
C GLU A 457 0.46 19.33 -12.84
N ALA A 458 0.59 19.31 -11.52
CA ALA A 458 1.30 20.33 -10.77
C ALA A 458 2.63 19.79 -10.24
N VAL A 459 3.71 20.55 -10.40
CA VAL A 459 4.99 20.28 -9.73
C VAL A 459 5.42 21.49 -8.91
N GLU A 460 5.92 21.26 -7.69
CA GLU A 460 6.46 22.32 -6.83
C GLU A 460 7.75 21.87 -6.16
N LEU A 461 8.67 22.83 -5.92
CA LEU A 461 9.98 22.56 -5.34
C LEU A 461 10.14 23.22 -3.98
N GLY A 462 10.76 22.51 -3.04
CA GLY A 462 11.00 22.99 -1.69
C GLY A 462 12.34 22.55 -1.12
N GLU A 463 12.58 22.98 0.11
CA GLU A 463 13.68 22.48 0.94
C GLU A 463 13.13 22.16 2.34
N VAL A 464 13.31 20.92 2.76
CA VAL A 464 12.90 20.41 4.07
C VAL A 464 14.09 19.70 4.69
N ASN A 465 14.42 20.03 5.93
CA ASN A 465 15.54 19.41 6.67
C ASN A 465 16.90 19.47 5.92
N GLY A 466 17.11 20.47 5.06
CA GLY A 466 18.33 20.63 4.24
C GLY A 466 18.38 19.73 3.00
N LYS A 467 17.31 18.98 2.71
CA LYS A 467 17.10 18.23 1.47
C LYS A 467 16.20 19.01 0.54
N ARG A 468 16.51 18.97 -0.77
CA ARG A 468 15.56 19.42 -1.78
C ARG A 468 14.42 18.42 -1.88
N VAL A 469 13.21 18.95 -2.02
CA VAL A 469 11.97 18.18 -2.12
C VAL A 469 11.25 18.60 -3.40
N MET A 470 10.61 17.65 -4.05
CA MET A 470 9.67 17.89 -5.16
C MET A 470 8.32 17.30 -4.80
N PHE A 471 7.28 18.09 -4.98
CA PHE A 471 5.89 17.69 -4.80
C PHE A 471 5.25 17.57 -6.18
N VAL A 472 4.44 16.53 -6.39
CA VAL A 472 3.74 16.30 -7.65
C VAL A 472 2.26 16.05 -7.35
N GLY A 473 1.38 16.80 -8.00
CA GLY A 473 -0.06 16.64 -7.95
C GLY A 473 -0.53 15.94 -9.21
N ASN A 474 -1.39 14.93 -9.07
CA ASN A 474 -1.97 14.23 -10.21
C ASN A 474 -3.45 14.59 -10.30
N GLU A 475 -3.88 15.21 -11.40
CA GLU A 475 -5.23 15.77 -11.64
C GLU A 475 -6.31 14.70 -11.36
N ARG A 476 -6.46 13.73 -12.26
CA ARG A 476 -7.50 12.69 -12.20
C ARG A 476 -7.44 11.82 -10.98
N THR A 477 -6.30 11.19 -10.71
CA THR A 477 -6.18 10.29 -9.56
C THR A 477 -6.20 11.03 -8.21
N SER A 478 -6.11 12.37 -8.23
CA SER A 478 -6.03 13.27 -7.08
C SER A 478 -5.03 12.83 -6.01
N ALA A 479 -3.93 12.23 -6.46
CA ALA A 479 -2.85 11.77 -5.61
C ALA A 479 -1.73 12.81 -5.55
N LEU A 480 -1.23 13.06 -4.35
CA LEU A 480 -0.06 13.90 -4.08
C LEU A 480 1.15 13.00 -3.84
N MET A 481 2.25 13.26 -4.54
CA MET A 481 3.51 12.54 -4.38
C MET A 481 4.60 13.44 -3.83
N VAL A 482 5.44 12.89 -2.95
CA VAL A 482 6.59 13.57 -2.36
C VAL A 482 7.85 12.87 -2.80
N TYR A 483 8.81 13.64 -3.28
CA TYR A 483 10.13 13.17 -3.73
C TYR A 483 11.23 13.91 -2.98
N THR A 484 12.32 13.22 -2.65
CA THR A 484 13.54 13.88 -2.15
C THR A 484 14.71 13.70 -3.10
N PHE A 485 15.63 14.65 -3.09
CA PHE A 485 16.89 14.55 -3.82
C PHE A 485 18.04 14.34 -2.84
N GLU A 486 18.85 13.32 -3.11
CA GLU A 486 20.15 13.19 -2.46
C GLU A 486 21.07 14.36 -2.82
N SER A 487 21.95 14.75 -1.90
CA SER A 487 22.84 15.90 -2.11
C SER A 487 23.69 15.74 -3.39
N GLY A 488 23.51 16.65 -4.35
CA GLY A 488 24.21 16.63 -5.63
C GLY A 488 23.63 15.64 -6.67
N SER A 489 22.53 14.96 -6.35
CA SER A 489 21.76 14.12 -7.27
C SER A 489 20.64 14.92 -7.92
N LEU A 490 20.35 14.58 -9.18
CA LEU A 490 19.15 15.01 -9.92
C LEU A 490 18.18 13.85 -10.14
N THR A 491 18.45 12.68 -9.57
CA THR A 491 17.53 11.56 -9.54
C THR A 491 16.76 11.65 -8.22
N PRO A 492 15.51 12.12 -8.25
CA PRO A 492 14.66 12.12 -7.07
C PRO A 492 14.27 10.69 -6.69
N VAL A 493 13.90 10.50 -5.42
CA VAL A 493 13.40 9.25 -4.87
C VAL A 493 12.04 9.49 -4.24
N VAL A 494 11.04 8.70 -4.63
CA VAL A 494 9.69 8.74 -4.03
C VAL A 494 9.80 8.51 -2.53
N GLN A 495 9.12 9.34 -1.75
CA GLN A 495 9.01 9.24 -0.30
C GLN A 495 7.63 8.76 0.11
N SER A 496 6.58 9.30 -0.53
CA SER A 496 5.20 8.94 -0.24
C SER A 496 4.29 9.25 -1.44
N ILE A 497 3.14 8.57 -1.48
CA ILE A 497 1.99 8.90 -2.31
C ILE A 497 0.76 8.93 -1.42
N GLN A 498 -0.06 9.97 -1.55
CA GLN A 498 -1.21 10.17 -0.67
C GLN A 498 -2.43 10.66 -1.44
N ARG A 499 -3.57 10.03 -1.17
CA ARG A 499 -4.89 10.45 -1.61
C ARG A 499 -5.78 10.62 -0.40
N PHE A 500 -6.53 11.72 -0.38
CA PHE A 500 -7.45 12.06 0.70
C PHE A 500 -8.90 11.90 0.23
N GLY A 501 -9.81 11.53 1.12
CA GLY A 501 -11.24 11.36 0.82
C GLY A 501 -11.73 9.90 0.85
N GLU A 502 -13.03 9.73 1.00
CA GLU A 502 -13.72 8.43 0.90
C GLU A 502 -14.01 8.11 -0.56
N SER A 503 -14.08 6.82 -0.90
CA SER A 503 -14.21 6.36 -2.30
C SER A 503 -15.46 5.51 -2.57
N ASN A 504 -16.18 5.07 -1.54
CA ASN A 504 -17.22 4.03 -1.65
C ASN A 504 -18.67 4.58 -1.67
N ASN A 505 -18.85 5.89 -1.75
CA ASN A 505 -20.17 6.53 -1.90
C ASN A 505 -20.18 7.38 -3.17
N SER A 506 -21.37 7.75 -3.67
CA SER A 506 -21.45 8.56 -4.88
C SER A 506 -20.78 9.93 -4.71
N PHE A 507 -20.24 10.49 -5.79
CA PHE A 507 -19.58 11.80 -5.77
C PHE A 507 -20.45 12.88 -5.11
N ALA A 508 -21.75 12.90 -5.38
CA ALA A 508 -22.69 13.86 -4.81
C ALA A 508 -22.84 13.70 -3.28
N ASP A 509 -22.93 12.47 -2.78
CA ASP A 509 -23.03 12.18 -1.35
C ASP A 509 -21.73 12.52 -0.62
N LEU A 510 -20.60 12.17 -1.23
CA LEU A 510 -19.27 12.52 -0.73
C LEU A 510 -19.10 14.04 -0.64
N TYR A 511 -19.48 14.78 -1.68
CA TYR A 511 -19.30 16.24 -1.71
C TYR A 511 -20.19 16.92 -0.68
N THR A 512 -21.47 16.53 -0.63
CA THR A 512 -22.43 17.04 0.36
C THR A 512 -21.97 16.72 1.79
N GLY A 513 -21.35 15.55 1.99
CA GLY A 513 -20.77 15.11 3.25
C GLY A 513 -19.41 15.72 3.59
N ARG A 514 -18.79 16.50 2.68
CA ARG A 514 -17.39 17.00 2.77
C ARG A 514 -16.38 15.87 2.99
N LYS A 515 -16.57 14.78 2.25
CA LYS A 515 -15.80 13.54 2.31
C LYS A 515 -15.14 13.17 0.98
N THR A 516 -15.23 14.03 -0.03
CA THR A 516 -14.54 13.83 -1.32
C THR A 516 -13.02 13.85 -1.19
N GLY A 517 -12.49 14.47 -0.13
CA GLY A 517 -11.11 14.93 -0.13
C GLY A 517 -10.92 16.12 -1.09
N ASN A 518 -9.69 16.30 -1.52
CA ASN A 518 -9.24 17.38 -2.40
C ASN A 518 -8.99 16.77 -3.80
N LEU A 519 -9.99 16.92 -4.67
CA LEU A 519 -10.03 16.35 -6.02
C LEU A 519 -9.52 17.38 -7.03
N ASP A 520 -8.61 16.96 -7.91
CA ASP A 520 -7.96 17.76 -8.97
C ASP A 520 -6.88 18.74 -8.50
N PRO A 521 -5.69 18.29 -8.05
CA PRO A 521 -4.64 19.18 -7.56
C PRO A 521 -3.97 20.02 -8.68
N GLU A 522 -4.51 21.21 -8.95
CA GLU A 522 -4.05 22.14 -10.00
C GLU A 522 -2.84 23.01 -9.62
N ASP A 523 -2.75 23.42 -8.35
CA ASP A 523 -1.66 24.30 -7.89
C ASP A 523 -1.08 23.79 -6.58
N LEU A 524 0.24 23.78 -6.53
CA LEU A 524 1.03 23.38 -5.38
C LEU A 524 1.98 24.51 -5.00
N ARG A 525 1.95 24.92 -3.72
CA ARG A 525 2.86 25.96 -3.21
C ARG A 525 3.53 25.55 -1.92
N PHE A 526 4.85 25.47 -1.96
CA PHE A 526 5.64 25.15 -0.79
C PHE A 526 5.88 26.39 0.07
N ILE A 527 5.48 26.32 1.34
CA ILE A 527 5.68 27.38 2.32
C ILE A 527 6.76 26.93 3.30
N LYS A 528 7.89 27.63 3.29
CA LYS A 528 9.04 27.33 4.15
C LYS A 528 8.65 27.47 5.62
N ALA A 529 9.25 26.65 6.47
CA ALA A 529 9.01 26.68 7.91
C ALA A 529 9.14 28.09 8.53
N SER A 530 10.10 28.90 8.07
CA SER A 530 10.32 30.27 8.53
C SER A 530 9.20 31.26 8.21
N ASP A 531 8.38 30.93 7.21
CA ASP A 531 7.31 31.78 6.68
C ASP A 531 5.92 31.33 7.17
N THR A 532 5.90 30.38 8.12
CA THR A 532 4.65 29.87 8.72
C THR A 532 4.48 30.36 10.16
N PRO A 533 3.23 30.51 10.64
CA PRO A 533 2.97 30.99 12.00
C PRO A 533 3.47 30.06 13.13
N PHE A 534 3.72 28.79 12.83
CA PHE A 534 4.07 27.73 13.80
C PHE A 534 5.41 27.04 13.53
N GLY A 535 6.18 27.51 12.55
CA GLY A 535 7.57 27.08 12.33
C GLY A 535 7.71 25.69 11.68
N LYS A 536 6.74 25.29 10.84
CA LYS A 536 6.73 24.00 10.15
C LYS A 536 6.59 24.18 8.63
N PRO A 537 7.23 23.35 7.79
CA PRO A 537 7.07 23.43 6.35
C PRO A 537 5.65 22.98 5.94
N LEU A 538 5.02 23.71 5.04
CA LEU A 538 3.66 23.41 4.56
C LEU A 538 3.62 23.30 3.04
N LEU A 539 2.64 22.56 2.56
CA LEU A 539 2.23 22.53 1.17
C LEU A 539 0.78 23.02 1.08
N LEU A 540 0.59 24.13 0.37
CA LEU A 540 -0.74 24.61 -0.03
C LEU A 540 -1.12 23.90 -1.33
N VAL A 541 -2.34 23.35 -1.38
CA VAL A 541 -2.86 22.63 -2.54
C VAL A 541 -4.21 23.22 -2.91
N THR A 542 -4.35 23.58 -4.16
CA THR A 542 -5.61 24.06 -4.75
C THR A 542 -6.22 22.94 -5.57
N SER A 543 -7.54 22.78 -5.49
CA SER A 543 -8.21 21.64 -6.09
C SER A 543 -9.50 22.01 -6.81
N THR A 544 -9.54 21.83 -8.14
CA THR A 544 -10.55 22.44 -9.02
C THR A 544 -11.90 21.74 -8.99
N ILE A 545 -11.94 20.41 -9.16
CA ILE A 545 -13.20 19.65 -9.17
C ILE A 545 -13.88 19.71 -7.82
N SER A 546 -13.12 19.60 -6.74
CA SER A 546 -13.66 19.76 -5.38
C SER A 546 -13.89 21.22 -4.98
N GLY A 547 -13.29 22.18 -5.69
CA GLY A 547 -13.33 23.60 -5.34
C GLY A 547 -12.75 23.85 -3.95
N THR A 548 -11.65 23.20 -3.60
CA THR A 548 -11.04 23.29 -2.27
C THR A 548 -9.66 23.93 -2.29
N VAL A 549 -9.31 24.51 -1.15
CA VAL A 549 -7.94 24.91 -0.82
C VAL A 549 -7.56 24.20 0.46
N ALA A 550 -6.51 23.39 0.40
CA ALA A 550 -6.06 22.55 1.50
C ALA A 550 -4.63 22.92 1.92
N MET A 551 -4.36 22.81 3.22
CA MET A 551 -3.03 22.99 3.77
C MET A 551 -2.54 21.68 4.37
N TYR A 552 -1.35 21.26 3.95
CA TYR A 552 -0.68 20.07 4.45
C TYR A 552 0.60 20.45 5.19
N GLU A 553 0.92 19.73 6.26
CA GLU A 553 2.24 19.75 6.88
C GLU A 553 3.14 18.73 6.22
N VAL A 554 4.36 19.13 5.85
CA VAL A 554 5.38 18.19 5.40
C VAL A 554 6.06 17.60 6.63
N VAL A 555 5.89 16.30 6.84
CA VAL A 555 6.35 15.59 8.05
C VAL A 555 7.33 14.47 7.71
N ASP A 556 8.16 14.10 8.68
CA ASP A 556 9.03 12.93 8.62
C ASP A 556 8.22 11.69 9.08
N GLY A 557 8.08 10.67 8.23
CA GLY A 557 7.28 9.44 8.47
C GLY A 557 5.96 9.42 7.70
N ASP A 558 5.23 8.31 7.71
CA ASP A 558 3.95 8.16 7.00
C ASP A 558 2.86 9.00 7.70
N ALA A 559 2.27 9.96 7.00
CA ALA A 559 1.25 10.84 7.55
C ALA A 559 -0.11 10.15 7.51
N ASP A 560 -0.30 9.21 8.43
CA ASP A 560 -1.61 8.80 8.88
C ASP A 560 -1.82 9.32 10.31
N ASN A 561 -2.64 10.36 10.44
CA ASN A 561 -3.28 10.86 11.67
C ASN A 561 -2.54 10.67 13.03
N GLY A 562 -1.39 11.32 13.22
CA GLY A 562 -0.96 11.86 14.53
C GLY A 562 0.27 11.21 15.19
N ASP A 563 1.15 12.08 15.69
CA ASP A 563 2.45 11.83 16.36
C ASP A 563 3.57 11.20 15.51
N ASP A 564 4.83 11.55 15.81
CA ASP A 564 6.04 10.94 15.23
C ASP A 564 5.83 9.42 15.18
N ASP A 565 5.94 8.79 14.01
CA ASP A 565 5.48 7.41 13.80
C ASP A 565 6.45 6.38 14.39
N VAL A 566 6.45 6.37 15.70
CA VAL A 566 7.09 5.41 16.57
C VAL A 566 6.23 4.15 16.52
N ARG A 567 6.62 3.25 15.62
CA ARG A 567 5.96 1.95 15.45
C ARG A 567 6.52 0.94 16.43
N VAL A 568 5.67 -0.01 16.79
CA VAL A 568 6.09 -1.19 17.55
C VAL A 568 6.75 -2.19 16.61
N VAL A 569 7.99 -2.56 16.93
CA VAL A 569 8.81 -3.51 16.18
C VAL A 569 9.32 -4.64 17.05
N LEU A 570 9.68 -5.74 16.39
CA LEU A 570 10.42 -6.85 16.99
C LEU A 570 11.92 -6.65 16.78
N SER A 571 12.69 -6.83 17.84
CA SER A 571 14.16 -6.79 17.81
C SER A 571 14.70 -8.14 18.29
N PRO A 572 15.46 -8.90 17.48
CA PRO A 572 16.00 -10.20 17.90
C PRO A 572 16.92 -10.05 19.12
N LEU A 573 16.81 -11.00 20.04
CA LEU A 573 17.72 -11.15 21.17
C LEU A 573 18.53 -12.45 21.06
N SER A 574 17.86 -13.56 20.77
CA SER A 574 18.50 -14.88 20.63
C SER A 574 17.57 -15.90 20.00
N THR A 575 18.15 -16.94 19.42
CA THR A 575 17.44 -18.12 18.92
C THR A 575 18.08 -19.38 19.48
N VAL A 576 17.28 -20.30 19.99
CA VAL A 576 17.71 -21.64 20.40
C VAL A 576 17.27 -22.63 19.35
N TYR A 577 18.21 -23.37 18.77
CA TYR A 577 17.87 -24.54 17.97
C TYR A 577 17.59 -25.72 18.89
N ILE A 578 16.46 -26.37 18.68
CA ILE A 578 15.94 -27.47 19.47
C ILE A 578 16.32 -28.79 18.78
N PRO A 579 16.91 -29.76 19.50
CA PRO A 579 17.23 -31.06 18.93
C PRO A 579 15.96 -31.88 18.66
N TYR A 580 15.80 -32.42 17.46
CA TYR A 580 14.69 -33.34 17.15
C TYR A 580 14.94 -34.75 17.69
N ASP A 581 16.21 -35.12 17.91
CA ASP A 581 16.63 -36.43 18.45
C ASP A 581 18.03 -36.35 19.07
N TYR A 582 18.44 -37.40 19.78
CA TYR A 582 19.77 -37.54 20.39
C TYR A 582 20.45 -38.84 19.93
N SER A 583 21.76 -38.80 19.70
CA SER A 583 22.54 -40.01 19.39
C SER A 583 22.57 -40.97 20.58
N SER A 584 23.02 -42.21 20.35
CA SER A 584 23.25 -43.19 21.43
C SER A 584 24.29 -42.73 22.47
N GLU A 585 25.17 -41.78 22.11
CA GLU A 585 26.10 -41.13 23.04
C GLU A 585 25.51 -39.89 23.74
N GLY A 586 24.27 -39.51 23.45
CA GLY A 586 23.59 -38.34 24.00
C GLY A 586 23.90 -37.01 23.28
N ASN A 587 24.47 -37.05 22.07
CA ASN A 587 24.71 -35.82 21.31
C ASN A 587 23.43 -35.35 20.62
N PRO A 588 23.07 -34.05 20.70
CA PRO A 588 21.88 -33.52 20.04
C PRO A 588 22.00 -33.58 18.51
N LYS A 589 20.89 -33.87 17.84
CA LYS A 589 20.74 -33.82 16.38
C LYS A 589 19.78 -32.71 16.00
N TYR A 590 20.16 -31.93 14.99
CA TYR A 590 19.38 -30.82 14.45
C TYR A 590 19.12 -31.10 12.98
N GLY A 591 17.98 -30.65 12.48
CA GLY A 591 17.55 -30.86 11.11
C GLY A 591 16.33 -29.99 10.82
N LEU A 592 16.08 -29.77 9.53
CA LEU A 592 14.83 -29.22 9.03
C LEU A 592 13.73 -30.26 9.21
N ASP A 593 12.51 -29.79 9.45
CA ASP A 593 11.28 -30.61 9.46
C ASP A 593 11.35 -31.81 10.42
N GLY A 594 12.13 -31.65 11.50
CA GLY A 594 12.28 -32.67 12.53
C GLY A 594 11.12 -32.71 13.54
N GLY A 595 10.20 -31.73 13.48
CA GLY A 595 9.15 -31.51 14.46
C GLY A 595 9.72 -31.23 15.86
N ALA A 596 10.86 -30.53 15.95
CA ALA A 596 11.62 -30.46 17.21
C ALA A 596 10.96 -29.59 18.28
N SER A 597 10.15 -28.62 17.87
CA SER A 597 9.34 -27.76 18.73
C SER A 597 8.06 -27.39 18.00
N GLU A 598 6.95 -27.48 18.71
CA GLU A 598 5.60 -27.18 18.24
C GLU A 598 5.02 -26.01 19.04
N GLN A 599 4.85 -26.21 20.35
CA GLN A 599 4.30 -25.21 21.26
C GLN A 599 5.27 -24.91 22.39
N SER A 600 5.05 -23.78 23.07
CA SER A 600 5.90 -23.33 24.18
C SER A 600 5.13 -22.85 25.41
N ALA A 601 5.78 -22.95 26.56
CA ALA A 601 5.29 -22.38 27.81
C ALA A 601 6.44 -21.69 28.57
N TYR A 602 6.09 -20.72 29.43
CA TYR A 602 7.06 -19.93 30.17
C TYR A 602 6.76 -19.87 31.67
N ASP A 603 7.77 -20.12 32.49
CA ASP A 603 7.77 -19.94 33.94
C ASP A 603 8.43 -18.60 34.32
N PRO A 604 7.64 -17.57 34.69
CA PRO A 604 8.17 -16.27 35.07
C PRO A 604 8.89 -16.28 36.42
N VAL A 605 8.69 -17.30 37.26
CA VAL A 605 9.27 -17.37 38.61
C VAL A 605 10.73 -17.82 38.55
N ASN A 606 11.02 -18.85 37.75
CA ASN A 606 12.36 -19.40 37.62
C ASN A 606 13.05 -19.00 36.30
N ALA A 607 12.40 -18.20 35.45
CA ALA A 607 12.86 -17.81 34.12
C ALA A 607 13.20 -19.03 33.23
N MET A 608 12.30 -20.02 33.24
CA MET A 608 12.45 -21.23 32.43
C MET A 608 11.46 -21.21 31.26
N ALA A 609 11.92 -21.51 30.05
CA ALA A 609 11.05 -21.80 28.92
C ALA A 609 10.97 -23.32 28.70
N TYR A 610 9.81 -23.78 28.26
CA TYR A 610 9.53 -25.18 27.96
C TYR A 610 9.02 -25.25 26.52
N THR A 611 9.46 -26.25 25.77
CA THR A 611 8.89 -26.54 24.45
C THR A 611 8.71 -28.04 24.28
N VAL A 612 7.62 -28.41 23.62
CA VAL A 612 7.32 -29.78 23.23
C VAL A 612 7.32 -29.86 21.71
N GLY A 613 7.73 -31.01 21.20
CA GLY A 613 7.73 -31.29 19.76
C GLY A 613 8.28 -32.70 19.58
N ASN A 614 7.69 -33.46 18.65
CA ASN A 614 8.02 -34.87 18.47
C ASN A 614 8.03 -35.57 19.85
N LYS A 615 9.00 -36.43 20.15
CA LYS A 615 9.03 -37.22 21.38
C LYS A 615 9.81 -36.57 22.52
N PHE A 616 9.89 -35.24 22.59
CA PHE A 616 10.68 -34.56 23.61
C PHE A 616 9.97 -33.36 24.24
N LEU A 617 10.21 -33.20 25.55
CA LEU A 617 10.00 -31.96 26.29
C LEU A 617 11.37 -31.36 26.60
N HIS A 618 11.66 -30.19 26.05
CA HIS A 618 12.90 -29.45 26.29
C HIS A 618 12.69 -28.35 27.32
N ILE A 619 13.68 -28.19 28.22
CA ILE A 619 13.66 -27.23 29.31
C ILE A 619 14.86 -26.29 29.14
N MET A 620 14.58 -25.00 29.04
CA MET A 620 15.56 -23.97 28.76
C MET A 620 15.64 -22.95 29.89
N ASP A 621 16.86 -22.67 30.37
CA ASP A 621 17.12 -21.53 31.24
C ASP A 621 17.24 -20.28 30.37
N ILE A 622 16.33 -19.32 30.58
CA ILE A 622 16.30 -18.03 29.89
C ILE A 622 16.56 -16.86 30.85
N SER A 623 17.19 -17.13 32.00
CA SER A 623 17.64 -16.11 32.96
C SER A 623 18.52 -15.02 32.30
N ASP A 624 19.29 -15.40 31.28
CA ASP A 624 19.91 -14.50 30.31
C ASP A 624 19.21 -14.67 28.95
N VAL A 625 18.27 -13.76 28.66
CA VAL A 625 17.46 -13.77 27.43
C VAL A 625 18.26 -13.56 26.14
N THR A 626 19.55 -13.23 26.23
CA THR A 626 20.43 -13.13 25.05
C THR A 626 21.22 -14.41 24.82
N ARG A 627 21.23 -15.32 25.81
CA ARG A 627 21.99 -16.58 25.79
C ARG A 627 21.22 -17.71 26.48
N PRO A 628 19.98 -18.00 26.04
CA PRO A 628 19.22 -19.13 26.56
C PRO A 628 19.97 -20.45 26.34
N THR A 629 19.81 -21.40 27.26
CA THR A 629 20.44 -22.72 27.15
C THR A 629 19.49 -23.85 27.53
N ILE A 630 19.51 -24.93 26.77
CA ILE A 630 18.82 -26.18 27.15
C ILE A 630 19.55 -26.79 28.34
N VAL A 631 18.86 -26.91 29.48
CA VAL A 631 19.43 -27.46 30.73
C VAL A 631 19.00 -28.90 30.98
N GLN A 632 17.88 -29.32 30.39
CA GLN A 632 17.34 -30.67 30.52
C GLN A 632 16.39 -30.99 29.36
N HIS A 633 16.24 -32.27 29.04
CA HIS A 633 15.15 -32.77 28.20
C HIS A 633 14.54 -34.02 28.84
N GLU A 634 13.26 -34.27 28.57
CA GLU A 634 12.57 -35.51 28.91
C GLU A 634 12.06 -36.19 27.64
N GLN A 635 12.24 -37.50 27.55
CA GLN A 635 11.68 -38.28 26.46
C GLN A 635 10.21 -38.60 26.73
N LEU A 636 9.34 -38.20 25.81
CA LEU A 636 7.92 -38.45 25.80
C LEU A 636 7.61 -39.81 25.13
N PRO A 637 6.51 -40.49 25.51
CA PRO A 637 6.16 -41.78 24.94
C PRO A 637 5.70 -41.69 23.47
N THR A 638 5.24 -40.53 23.03
CA THR A 638 4.70 -40.20 21.71
C THR A 638 4.87 -38.71 21.45
N THR A 639 4.39 -38.21 20.32
CA THR A 639 4.41 -36.78 19.96
C THR A 639 3.73 -35.93 21.02
N GLY A 640 4.33 -34.81 21.40
CA GLY A 640 3.68 -33.78 22.21
C GLY A 640 3.20 -32.62 21.33
N ASN A 641 1.90 -32.38 21.31
CA ASN A 641 1.26 -31.39 20.44
C ASN A 641 1.22 -30.02 21.13
N ASP A 642 0.79 -29.94 22.40
CA ASP A 642 0.70 -28.67 23.12
C ASP A 642 1.25 -28.73 24.57
N ILE A 643 1.68 -27.57 25.06
CA ILE A 643 2.18 -27.32 26.40
C ILE A 643 1.68 -25.97 26.96
N GLU A 644 1.19 -25.98 28.20
CA GLU A 644 0.75 -24.77 28.91
C GLU A 644 1.15 -24.83 30.37
N LEU A 645 1.41 -23.65 30.96
CA LEU A 645 1.83 -23.52 32.34
C LEU A 645 0.84 -22.64 33.13
N CYS A 646 0.41 -23.12 34.31
CA CYS A 646 -0.37 -22.32 35.25
C CYS A 646 -0.10 -22.75 36.69
N GLY A 647 0.19 -21.79 37.57
CA GLY A 647 0.21 -22.04 39.03
C GLY A 647 1.28 -23.05 39.48
N GLY A 648 2.38 -23.17 38.74
CA GLY A 648 3.45 -24.12 39.01
C GLY A 648 3.20 -25.54 38.48
N LEU A 649 2.19 -25.70 37.62
CA LEU A 649 1.87 -26.93 36.91
C LEU A 649 2.12 -26.73 35.43
N ILE A 650 2.61 -27.76 34.76
CA ILE A 650 2.83 -27.81 33.31
C ILE A 650 1.95 -28.95 32.77
N GLY A 651 1.00 -28.62 31.89
CA GLY A 651 0.23 -29.59 31.13
C GLY A 651 0.91 -29.87 29.80
N VAL A 652 0.98 -31.13 29.38
CA VAL A 652 1.49 -31.54 28.06
C VAL A 652 0.49 -32.50 27.42
N ALA A 653 -0.07 -32.11 26.28
CA ALA A 653 -0.92 -32.95 25.44
C ALA A 653 -0.05 -33.87 24.59
N LEU A 654 -0.36 -35.17 24.61
CA LEU A 654 0.37 -36.21 23.90
C LEU A 654 -0.56 -36.96 22.96
N ASP A 655 -0.14 -37.07 21.72
CA ASP A 655 -0.89 -37.69 20.64
C ASP A 655 -1.30 -39.15 20.93
N GLY A 656 -2.45 -39.56 20.39
CA GLY A 656 -2.93 -40.93 20.43
C GLY A 656 -4.44 -41.09 20.31
N THR A 657 -4.88 -42.33 20.15
CA THR A 657 -6.29 -42.70 19.98
C THR A 657 -6.70 -43.82 20.98
N PRO A 658 -7.07 -43.48 22.23
CA PRO A 658 -7.12 -42.15 22.83
C PRO A 658 -5.74 -41.61 23.24
N GLY A 659 -5.62 -40.29 23.34
CA GLY A 659 -4.39 -39.59 23.70
C GLY A 659 -4.19 -39.47 25.21
N THR A 660 -3.14 -38.76 25.59
CA THR A 660 -2.72 -38.60 27.00
C THR A 660 -2.40 -37.16 27.34
N LEU A 661 -2.89 -36.67 28.48
CA LEU A 661 -2.43 -35.44 29.12
C LEU A 661 -1.50 -35.79 30.29
N ASN A 662 -0.27 -35.30 30.25
CA ASN A 662 0.63 -35.33 31.39
C ASN A 662 0.60 -34.00 32.14
N ILE A 663 0.55 -34.05 33.47
CA ILE A 663 0.71 -32.90 34.36
C ILE A 663 2.02 -33.05 35.12
N TYR A 664 2.92 -32.10 34.95
CA TYR A 664 4.19 -31.99 35.65
C TYR A 664 4.15 -30.83 36.66
N GLY A 665 5.06 -30.87 37.64
CA GLY A 665 5.46 -29.68 38.39
C GLY A 665 6.58 -28.92 37.68
N LEU A 666 6.95 -27.76 38.22
CA LEU A 666 8.09 -26.98 37.70
C LEU A 666 9.42 -27.74 37.78
N TYR A 667 10.34 -27.39 36.89
CA TYR A 667 11.71 -27.88 36.90
C TYR A 667 12.46 -27.43 38.16
N ASP A 668 13.10 -28.38 38.84
CA ASP A 668 13.95 -28.10 39.99
C ASP A 668 15.43 -28.13 39.57
N SER A 669 16.02 -26.94 39.44
CA SER A 669 17.43 -26.76 39.06
C SER A 669 18.43 -27.34 40.07
N GLN A 670 18.02 -27.62 41.32
CA GLN A 670 18.91 -28.24 42.31
C GLN A 670 19.02 -29.75 42.10
N THR A 671 17.94 -30.39 41.66
CA THR A 671 17.88 -31.84 41.44
C THR A 671 18.04 -32.22 39.97
N GLY A 672 17.83 -31.26 39.06
CA GLY A 672 17.82 -31.49 37.62
C GLY A 672 16.60 -32.27 37.14
N GLN A 673 15.50 -32.28 37.91
CA GLN A 673 14.33 -33.10 37.63
C GLN A 673 13.08 -32.26 37.37
N ILE A 674 12.21 -32.76 36.51
CA ILE A 674 10.84 -32.29 36.34
C ILE A 674 9.86 -33.37 36.84
N PRO A 675 9.16 -33.15 37.96
CA PRO A 675 8.35 -34.21 38.57
C PRO A 675 7.02 -34.39 37.81
N LEU A 676 6.79 -35.58 37.26
CA LEU A 676 5.47 -35.98 36.77
C LEU A 676 4.52 -36.13 37.96
N VAL A 677 3.46 -35.31 38.00
CA VAL A 677 2.43 -35.31 39.04
C VAL A 677 1.37 -36.36 38.71
N GLN A 678 0.83 -36.32 37.49
CA GLN A 678 -0.25 -37.19 37.05
C GLN A 678 -0.20 -37.40 35.53
N SER A 679 -0.63 -38.57 35.06
CA SER A 679 -0.85 -38.87 33.64
C SER A 679 -2.29 -39.32 33.46
N ILE A 680 -2.99 -38.77 32.47
CA ILE A 680 -4.45 -38.84 32.31
C ILE A 680 -4.76 -39.18 30.86
N GLN A 681 -5.51 -40.25 30.62
CA GLN A 681 -6.03 -40.54 29.28
C GLN A 681 -7.14 -39.54 28.93
N VAL A 682 -7.08 -38.90 27.76
CA VAL A 682 -8.06 -37.89 27.28
C VAL A 682 -8.76 -38.40 26.00
N GLY A 683 -9.36 -37.51 25.20
CA GLY A 683 -9.99 -37.87 23.93
C GLY A 683 -8.97 -38.27 22.86
N SER A 684 -9.46 -38.48 21.64
CA SER A 684 -8.62 -38.86 20.48
C SER A 684 -7.90 -37.64 19.93
N ARG A 685 -6.60 -37.76 19.63
CA ARG A 685 -5.77 -36.67 19.07
C ARG A 685 -5.89 -35.36 19.88
N PRO A 686 -5.43 -35.34 21.14
CA PRO A 686 -5.47 -34.12 21.94
C PRO A 686 -4.50 -33.11 21.35
N ASP A 687 -5.04 -32.04 20.81
CA ASP A 687 -4.27 -31.09 20.04
C ASP A 687 -3.83 -29.91 20.91
N MET A 688 -4.79 -29.15 21.44
CA MET A 688 -4.52 -28.02 22.33
C MET A 688 -5.04 -28.20 23.77
N LEU A 689 -4.40 -27.55 24.73
CA LEU A 689 -4.83 -27.45 26.12
C LEU A 689 -4.84 -26.01 26.67
N LYS A 690 -5.79 -25.71 27.56
CA LYS A 690 -5.90 -24.37 28.16
C LYS A 690 -6.31 -24.39 29.62
N PHE A 691 -5.50 -23.75 30.46
CA PHE A 691 -5.87 -23.49 31.85
C PHE A 691 -6.81 -22.29 31.98
N THR A 692 -7.73 -22.35 32.95
CA THR A 692 -8.38 -21.14 33.44
C THR A 692 -7.38 -20.27 34.22
N PRO A 693 -7.55 -18.93 34.26
CA PRO A 693 -6.60 -18.03 34.91
C PRO A 693 -6.33 -18.30 36.40
N ASP A 694 -7.24 -18.99 37.09
CA ASP A 694 -7.07 -19.41 38.48
C ASP A 694 -6.33 -20.74 38.67
N CYS A 695 -5.91 -21.37 37.55
CA CYS A 695 -5.25 -22.67 37.47
C CYS A 695 -6.06 -23.83 38.10
N ARG A 696 -7.39 -23.68 38.23
CA ARG A 696 -8.27 -24.70 38.82
C ARG A 696 -8.98 -25.55 37.78
N THR A 697 -8.94 -25.16 36.52
CA THR A 697 -9.53 -25.89 35.42
C THR A 697 -8.53 -26.00 34.30
N LEU A 698 -8.46 -27.16 33.67
CA LEU A 698 -7.71 -27.42 32.45
C LEU A 698 -8.66 -28.02 31.42
N LEU A 699 -8.69 -27.43 30.23
CA LEU A 699 -9.42 -27.94 29.09
C LEU A 699 -8.43 -28.57 28.11
N VAL A 700 -8.88 -29.60 27.40
CA VAL A 700 -8.15 -30.26 26.32
C VAL A 700 -9.09 -30.38 25.14
N ALA A 701 -8.73 -29.78 24.00
CA ALA A 701 -9.38 -29.98 22.72
C ALA A 701 -8.83 -31.29 22.14
N ASN A 702 -9.73 -32.19 21.78
CA ASN A 702 -9.36 -33.47 21.20
C ASN A 702 -10.01 -33.49 19.83
N GLU A 703 -9.19 -33.27 18.82
CA GLU A 703 -9.55 -33.07 17.42
C GLU A 703 -10.40 -34.23 16.92
N GLY A 704 -9.96 -35.46 17.18
CA GLY A 704 -10.65 -36.63 16.68
C GLY A 704 -10.31 -36.96 15.22
N GLU A 705 -9.24 -36.36 14.69
CA GLU A 705 -8.77 -36.53 13.30
C GLU A 705 -8.88 -37.98 12.83
N THR A 706 -9.29 -38.10 11.57
CA THR A 706 -9.41 -39.35 10.85
C THR A 706 -8.09 -40.13 10.82
N VAL A 707 -8.12 -41.44 11.11
CA VAL A 707 -6.93 -42.32 11.07
C VAL A 707 -7.09 -43.49 10.12
N GLU A 708 -5.99 -43.91 9.49
CA GLU A 708 -5.91 -45.22 8.82
C GLU A 708 -5.68 -46.33 9.86
N ASP A 709 -6.57 -47.31 9.88
CA ASP A 709 -6.39 -48.56 10.62
C ASP A 709 -6.60 -49.75 9.70
N SER A 710 -5.50 -50.46 9.40
CA SER A 710 -5.52 -51.77 8.75
C SER A 710 -6.20 -51.78 7.36
N GLY A 711 -6.04 -50.69 6.60
CA GLY A 711 -6.57 -50.44 5.28
C GLY A 711 -7.94 -49.75 5.27
N TYR A 712 -8.45 -49.32 6.43
CA TYR A 712 -9.74 -48.65 6.58
C TYR A 712 -9.57 -47.29 7.22
N ILE A 713 -10.44 -46.36 6.83
CA ILE A 713 -10.56 -45.06 7.48
C ILE A 713 -11.43 -45.18 8.73
N VAL A 714 -10.93 -44.65 9.85
CA VAL A 714 -11.65 -44.51 11.12
C VAL A 714 -11.71 -43.03 11.48
N ASP A 715 -12.88 -42.44 11.29
CA ASP A 715 -13.23 -41.09 11.70
C ASP A 715 -13.66 -41.11 13.19
N ASN A 716 -12.80 -40.60 14.08
CA ASN A 716 -13.04 -40.63 15.52
C ASN A 716 -13.93 -39.45 15.93
N GLU A 717 -14.65 -39.55 17.05
CA GLU A 717 -15.42 -38.38 17.54
C GLU A 717 -14.47 -37.38 18.21
N GLY A 718 -14.48 -36.15 17.72
CA GLY A 718 -13.91 -34.99 18.40
C GLY A 718 -14.61 -34.69 19.73
N SER A 719 -13.88 -34.13 20.69
CA SER A 719 -14.40 -33.85 22.04
C SER A 719 -13.60 -32.81 22.81
N VAL A 720 -14.19 -32.27 23.88
CA VAL A 720 -13.47 -31.40 24.83
C VAL A 720 -13.46 -32.03 26.22
N THR A 721 -12.27 -32.30 26.77
CA THR A 721 -12.10 -32.80 28.15
C THR A 721 -11.88 -31.63 29.10
N ILE A 722 -12.73 -31.49 30.12
CA ILE A 722 -12.64 -30.48 31.18
C ILE A 722 -12.24 -31.14 32.50
N LEU A 723 -11.11 -30.72 33.07
CA LEU A 723 -10.57 -31.23 34.33
C LEU A 723 -10.58 -30.14 35.39
N ARG A 724 -11.17 -30.40 36.56
CA ARG A 724 -11.07 -29.54 37.75
C ARG A 724 -9.96 -30.05 38.66
N LEU A 725 -9.11 -29.16 39.16
CA LEU A 725 -7.88 -29.48 39.89
C LEU A 725 -7.93 -28.98 41.35
N ASP A 726 -7.35 -29.75 42.28
CA ASP A 726 -7.22 -29.34 43.69
C ASP A 726 -6.11 -28.30 43.94
N GLY A 727 -5.44 -27.84 42.89
CA GLY A 727 -4.35 -26.85 42.91
C GLY A 727 -2.97 -27.44 43.16
N SER A 728 -2.87 -28.73 43.47
CA SER A 728 -1.61 -29.49 43.42
C SER A 728 -1.47 -30.33 42.15
N GLY A 729 -2.37 -30.12 41.18
CA GLY A 729 -2.41 -30.83 39.90
C GLY A 729 -3.26 -32.09 39.90
N TRP A 730 -3.82 -32.51 41.04
CA TRP A 730 -4.68 -33.68 41.10
C TRP A 730 -6.10 -33.36 40.63
N VAL A 731 -6.61 -34.21 39.73
CA VAL A 731 -7.98 -34.10 39.21
C VAL A 731 -9.00 -34.46 40.29
N VAL A 732 -9.91 -33.53 40.59
CA VAL A 732 -11.05 -33.73 41.51
C VAL A 732 -12.37 -33.97 40.79
N ASN A 733 -12.50 -33.49 39.56
CA ASN A 733 -13.66 -33.73 38.70
C ASN A 733 -13.22 -33.73 37.22
N ARG A 734 -13.88 -34.55 36.41
CA ARG A 734 -13.68 -34.66 34.97
C ARG A 734 -15.02 -34.68 34.26
N THR A 735 -15.12 -33.92 33.18
CA THR A 735 -16.23 -33.98 32.23
C THR A 735 -15.67 -34.08 30.82
N ASP A 736 -16.16 -35.02 30.02
CA ASP A 736 -15.85 -35.13 28.60
C ASP A 736 -17.09 -34.70 27.81
N LEU A 737 -16.95 -33.71 26.93
CA LEU A 737 -18.02 -33.16 26.11
C LEU A 737 -17.88 -33.66 24.68
N ASP A 738 -18.92 -34.35 24.21
CA ASP A 738 -19.07 -34.78 22.81
C ASP A 738 -20.08 -33.91 22.06
N PHE A 739 -20.10 -34.02 20.73
CA PHE A 739 -21.01 -33.25 19.87
C PHE A 739 -22.25 -34.05 19.44
N THR A 740 -22.47 -35.25 19.97
CA THR A 740 -23.51 -36.18 19.47
C THR A 740 -24.92 -35.60 19.57
N SER A 741 -25.15 -34.69 20.51
CA SER A 741 -26.43 -33.99 20.70
C SER A 741 -26.81 -33.08 19.52
N PHE A 742 -25.85 -32.67 18.70
CA PHE A 742 -26.05 -31.80 17.54
C PHE A 742 -26.43 -32.55 16.25
N ASN A 743 -26.23 -33.87 16.21
CA ASN A 743 -26.55 -34.71 15.05
C ASN A 743 -28.00 -34.55 14.54
N ALA A 744 -28.96 -34.41 15.47
CA ALA A 744 -30.38 -34.23 15.10
C ALA A 744 -30.67 -32.89 14.40
N ARG A 745 -29.74 -31.94 14.45
CA ARG A 745 -29.83 -30.59 13.87
C ARG A 745 -28.77 -30.32 12.80
N ALA A 746 -28.02 -31.32 12.33
CA ALA A 746 -26.95 -31.15 11.35
C ALA A 746 -27.33 -30.25 10.15
N SER A 747 -28.50 -30.48 9.55
CA SER A 747 -29.01 -29.68 8.42
C SER A 747 -29.23 -28.21 8.74
N ASP A 748 -29.56 -27.86 9.99
CA ASP A 748 -29.73 -26.48 10.46
C ASP A 748 -28.37 -25.79 10.59
N TYR A 749 -27.35 -26.48 11.11
CA TYR A 749 -25.97 -25.97 11.15
C TYR A 749 -25.39 -25.74 9.76
N VAL A 750 -25.56 -26.71 8.86
CA VAL A 750 -25.13 -26.56 7.46
C VAL A 750 -25.86 -25.40 6.77
N ALA A 751 -27.16 -25.24 7.02
CA ALA A 751 -27.93 -24.10 6.47
C ALA A 751 -27.49 -22.74 7.04
N ARG A 752 -26.94 -22.71 8.26
CA ARG A 752 -26.34 -21.50 8.86
C ARG A 752 -24.94 -21.20 8.30
N GLY A 753 -24.26 -22.18 7.72
CA GLY A 753 -22.93 -22.03 7.12
C GLY A 753 -21.81 -22.84 7.80
N VAL A 754 -22.12 -23.73 8.75
CA VAL A 754 -21.12 -24.65 9.32
C VAL A 754 -20.78 -25.71 8.28
N ARG A 755 -19.50 -25.90 7.97
CA ARG A 755 -19.09 -26.90 6.97
C ARG A 755 -19.24 -28.31 7.53
N TRP A 756 -19.63 -29.23 6.65
CA TRP A 756 -19.66 -30.67 6.94
C TRP A 756 -19.02 -31.39 5.75
N PRO A 757 -17.68 -31.36 5.63
CA PRO A 757 -16.98 -31.74 4.40
C PRO A 757 -17.24 -33.21 3.99
N TYR A 758 -17.11 -34.15 4.94
CA TYR A 758 -17.21 -35.57 4.63
C TYR A 758 -18.58 -36.02 4.12
N ARG A 759 -19.70 -35.43 4.60
CA ARG A 759 -21.10 -35.84 4.29
C ARG A 759 -21.32 -37.37 4.20
N GLY A 760 -20.59 -38.17 4.96
CA GLY A 760 -20.64 -39.64 4.92
C GLY A 760 -20.02 -40.29 3.68
N GLN A 761 -19.07 -39.65 3.00
CA GLN A 761 -18.35 -40.20 1.83
C GLN A 761 -17.14 -41.08 2.20
N LEU A 762 -16.68 -41.04 3.46
CA LEU A 762 -15.44 -41.70 3.94
C LEU A 762 -15.47 -43.24 3.96
N SER A 763 -16.63 -43.90 3.96
CA SER A 763 -16.74 -45.36 3.80
C SER A 763 -18.21 -45.79 3.59
N GLU A 764 -18.47 -47.08 3.36
CA GLU A 764 -19.85 -47.64 3.36
C GLU A 764 -20.62 -47.38 4.69
N ASN A 765 -19.95 -46.88 5.73
CA ASN A 765 -20.56 -46.33 6.95
C ASN A 765 -20.54 -44.80 6.91
N LEU A 766 -21.72 -44.20 6.78
CA LEU A 766 -21.92 -42.75 6.87
C LEU A 766 -21.35 -42.21 8.19
N THR A 767 -20.41 -41.27 8.12
CA THR A 767 -19.93 -40.49 9.28
C THR A 767 -21.03 -39.53 9.73
N SER A 768 -21.18 -39.35 11.04
CA SER A 768 -22.19 -38.45 11.61
C SER A 768 -21.72 -37.00 11.56
N PHE A 769 -22.62 -36.04 11.81
CA PHE A 769 -22.23 -34.63 11.85
C PHE A 769 -21.24 -34.38 12.99
N SER A 770 -21.43 -35.03 14.15
CA SER A 770 -20.53 -34.88 15.29
C SER A 770 -19.13 -35.46 15.07
N GLN A 771 -18.99 -36.53 14.29
CA GLN A 771 -17.68 -37.07 13.93
C GLN A 771 -16.86 -36.08 13.11
N SER A 772 -17.51 -35.34 12.21
CA SER A 772 -16.84 -34.33 11.39
C SER A 772 -16.51 -33.03 12.13
N LEU A 773 -16.85 -32.90 13.43
CA LEU A 773 -16.51 -31.72 14.21
C LEU A 773 -15.20 -31.96 14.94
N GLU A 774 -14.16 -31.25 14.52
CA GLU A 774 -12.77 -31.45 14.95
C GLU A 774 -12.33 -30.23 15.80
N PRO A 775 -12.19 -30.38 17.13
CA PRO A 775 -11.65 -29.31 17.97
C PRO A 775 -10.12 -29.24 17.95
N GLU A 776 -9.52 -28.20 17.35
CA GLU A 776 -8.08 -27.92 17.48
C GLU A 776 -7.80 -26.96 18.65
N TYR A 777 -8.34 -25.73 18.62
CA TYR A 777 -7.83 -24.63 19.47
C TYR A 777 -8.83 -24.13 20.55
N ILE A 778 -8.31 -23.62 21.69
CA ILE A 778 -9.15 -23.11 22.80
C ILE A 778 -8.76 -21.70 23.23
N THR A 779 -9.77 -20.83 23.38
CA THR A 779 -9.65 -19.60 24.18
C THR A 779 -10.76 -19.44 25.21
N ILE A 780 -10.50 -18.69 26.28
CA ILE A 780 -11.40 -18.57 27.44
C ILE A 780 -11.69 -17.10 27.71
N ASN A 781 -12.95 -16.77 28.01
CA ASN A 781 -13.29 -15.40 28.37
C ASN A 781 -12.66 -14.97 29.71
N LYS A 782 -12.51 -13.66 29.91
CA LYS A 782 -11.84 -13.08 31.08
C LYS A 782 -12.31 -13.62 32.45
N ASP A 783 -13.61 -13.83 32.60
CA ASP A 783 -14.20 -14.32 33.87
C ASP A 783 -14.18 -15.86 34.02
N ALA A 784 -13.57 -16.58 33.06
CA ALA A 784 -13.50 -18.05 33.03
C ALA A 784 -14.87 -18.75 33.10
N THR A 785 -15.90 -18.12 32.54
CA THR A 785 -17.27 -18.65 32.49
C THR A 785 -17.61 -19.31 31.17
N LYS A 786 -16.88 -18.99 30.10
CA LYS A 786 -17.07 -19.53 28.76
C LYS A 786 -15.73 -19.90 28.13
N ALA A 787 -15.71 -21.01 27.41
CA ALA A 787 -14.65 -21.36 26.47
C ALA A 787 -15.19 -21.29 25.05
N TYR A 788 -14.31 -20.92 24.13
CA TYR A 788 -14.53 -20.87 22.69
C TYR A 788 -13.56 -21.86 22.07
N ILE A 789 -14.07 -22.73 21.23
CA ILE A 789 -13.37 -23.87 20.66
C ILE A 789 -13.35 -23.68 19.15
N CYS A 790 -12.18 -23.61 18.55
CA CYS A 790 -12.05 -23.60 17.10
C CYS A 790 -12.46 -24.96 16.53
N LEU A 791 -13.07 -24.92 15.35
CA LEU A 791 -13.39 -26.09 14.55
C LEU A 791 -12.98 -25.72 13.10
N GLN A 792 -11.68 -25.82 12.81
CA GLN A 792 -11.05 -25.14 11.68
C GLN A 792 -11.66 -25.57 10.33
N GLU A 793 -11.72 -26.87 10.08
CA GLU A 793 -12.23 -27.52 8.87
C GLU A 793 -13.73 -27.24 8.73
N ASN A 794 -14.42 -27.05 9.86
CA ASN A 794 -15.83 -26.71 9.89
C ASN A 794 -16.11 -25.23 9.65
N ASN A 795 -15.06 -24.39 9.61
CA ASN A 795 -15.13 -22.93 9.52
C ASN A 795 -16.09 -22.35 10.57
N ALA A 796 -15.94 -22.82 11.82
CA ALA A 796 -16.88 -22.58 12.91
C ALA A 796 -16.21 -22.48 14.28
N ILE A 797 -16.95 -21.93 15.26
CA ILE A 797 -16.56 -21.89 16.67
C ILE A 797 -17.67 -22.49 17.53
N ALA A 798 -17.33 -23.45 18.39
CA ALA A 798 -18.22 -23.95 19.43
C ALA A 798 -18.03 -23.16 20.74
N VAL A 799 -19.13 -22.90 21.45
CA VAL A 799 -19.10 -22.16 22.73
C VAL A 799 -19.52 -23.07 23.88
N ILE A 800 -18.71 -23.15 24.92
CA ILE A 800 -18.97 -23.96 26.13
C ILE A 800 -19.26 -23.04 27.32
N ASP A 801 -20.28 -23.36 28.13
CA ASP A 801 -20.46 -22.77 29.47
C ASP A 801 -19.68 -23.59 30.50
N LEU A 802 -18.63 -22.99 31.07
CA LEU A 802 -17.75 -23.62 32.05
C LEU A 802 -18.33 -23.69 33.45
N ARG A 803 -19.54 -23.17 33.69
CA ARG A 803 -20.22 -23.30 34.99
C ARG A 803 -21.07 -24.56 35.04
N THR A 804 -21.55 -25.00 33.89
CA THR A 804 -22.40 -26.18 33.74
C THR A 804 -21.72 -27.33 33.00
N ASP A 805 -20.55 -27.09 32.40
CA ASP A 805 -19.82 -28.01 31.54
C ASP A 805 -20.75 -28.52 30.41
N THR A 806 -21.22 -27.59 29.58
CA THR A 806 -22.12 -27.87 28.46
C THR A 806 -21.80 -27.03 27.24
N ILE A 807 -21.83 -27.63 26.05
CA ILE A 807 -21.78 -26.91 24.78
C ILE A 807 -23.10 -26.14 24.59
N ILE A 808 -23.00 -24.84 24.33
CA ILE A 808 -24.12 -23.92 24.15
C ILE A 808 -24.66 -24.01 22.72
N ASP A 809 -23.81 -23.73 21.73
CA ASP A 809 -24.11 -23.77 20.30
C ASP A 809 -22.80 -23.77 19.48
N ILE A 810 -22.93 -24.00 18.17
CA ILE A 810 -21.86 -23.91 17.17
C ILE A 810 -22.21 -22.77 16.20
N TYR A 811 -21.25 -21.88 15.95
CA TYR A 811 -21.42 -20.66 15.16
C TYR A 811 -20.52 -20.68 13.91
N PRO A 812 -21.05 -20.47 12.71
CA PRO A 812 -20.24 -20.38 11.50
C PRO A 812 -19.56 -19.01 11.39
N LEU A 813 -18.38 -18.98 10.76
CA LEU A 813 -17.62 -17.74 10.56
C LEU A 813 -18.00 -17.01 9.25
N GLY A 814 -18.67 -17.69 8.33
CA GLY A 814 -19.05 -17.14 7.03
C GLY A 814 -17.92 -17.23 6.00
N PHE A 815 -18.01 -16.43 4.95
CA PHE A 815 -17.07 -16.46 3.82
C PHE A 815 -16.67 -15.04 3.42
N LYS A 816 -15.41 -14.88 2.99
CA LYS A 816 -14.88 -13.63 2.44
C LYS A 816 -15.06 -13.61 0.92
N SER A 817 -15.44 -12.46 0.36
CA SER A 817 -15.49 -12.25 -1.10
C SER A 817 -14.24 -11.54 -1.59
N TRP A 818 -13.69 -11.99 -2.72
CA TRP A 818 -12.49 -11.42 -3.34
C TRP A 818 -12.80 -10.51 -4.54
N LYS A 819 -14.06 -10.07 -4.67
CA LYS A 819 -14.48 -9.22 -5.79
C LYS A 819 -13.91 -7.80 -5.71
N SER A 820 -13.60 -7.33 -4.51
CA SER A 820 -13.04 -6.00 -4.24
C SER A 820 -11.73 -6.05 -3.44
N LEU A 821 -11.13 -7.24 -3.37
CA LEU A 821 -9.84 -7.49 -2.72
C LEU A 821 -8.89 -8.05 -3.78
N LEU A 822 -7.61 -7.82 -3.59
CA LEU A 822 -6.54 -8.25 -4.46
C LEU A 822 -5.94 -9.56 -3.97
N LEU A 823 -5.96 -10.57 -4.83
CA LEU A 823 -5.36 -11.88 -4.60
C LEU A 823 -4.23 -12.09 -5.59
N ASP A 824 -3.12 -12.66 -5.12
CA ASP A 824 -2.18 -13.34 -5.99
C ASP A 824 -2.50 -14.86 -5.98
N PRO A 825 -3.12 -15.40 -7.05
CA PRO A 825 -3.65 -16.76 -7.05
C PRO A 825 -2.77 -17.79 -7.76
N SER A 826 -1.60 -17.42 -8.31
CA SER A 826 -0.84 -18.31 -9.20
C SER A 826 0.66 -18.26 -8.96
N ASP A 827 1.28 -19.44 -8.92
CA ASP A 827 2.74 -19.64 -8.95
C ASP A 827 3.29 -19.77 -10.40
N LYS A 828 2.51 -19.34 -11.42
CA LYS A 828 2.81 -19.55 -12.85
C LYS A 828 2.59 -18.32 -13.74
N ASP A 829 2.49 -17.14 -13.16
CA ASP A 829 2.34 -15.86 -13.85
C ASP A 829 3.64 -15.05 -13.96
N GLY A 830 4.67 -15.45 -13.22
CA GLY A 830 6.03 -14.92 -13.33
C GLY A 830 6.34 -13.75 -12.42
N GLY A 831 5.55 -13.50 -11.38
CA GLY A 831 5.81 -12.48 -10.37
C GLY A 831 4.63 -12.25 -9.42
N ILE A 832 4.69 -11.18 -8.64
CA ILE A 832 3.58 -10.81 -7.74
C ILE A 832 2.45 -10.17 -8.58
N ASN A 833 1.36 -10.88 -8.82
CA ASN A 833 0.27 -10.44 -9.71
C ASN A 833 -1.09 -10.39 -9.02
N PHE A 834 -1.31 -9.28 -8.33
CA PHE A 834 -2.57 -9.01 -7.63
C PHE A 834 -3.74 -8.70 -8.57
N ALA A 835 -4.83 -9.47 -8.44
CA ALA A 835 -6.07 -9.23 -9.18
C ALA A 835 -7.32 -9.56 -8.34
N ALA A 836 -8.45 -8.94 -8.71
CA ALA A 836 -9.75 -9.17 -8.08
C ALA A 836 -10.58 -10.21 -8.86
N TYR A 837 -11.27 -11.09 -8.13
CA TYR A 837 -12.04 -12.18 -8.73
C TYR A 837 -13.37 -12.42 -8.00
N ASP A 838 -14.43 -12.77 -8.74
CA ASP A 838 -15.73 -13.16 -8.16
C ASP A 838 -15.70 -14.59 -7.58
N ILE A 839 -14.80 -14.79 -6.63
CA ILE A 839 -14.60 -16.02 -5.85
C ILE A 839 -14.67 -15.70 -4.36
N TYR A 840 -14.70 -16.75 -3.55
CA TYR A 840 -14.82 -16.65 -2.11
C TYR A 840 -13.71 -17.45 -1.44
N SER A 841 -13.42 -17.12 -0.18
CA SER A 841 -12.54 -17.90 0.70
C SER A 841 -13.21 -18.17 2.04
N MET A 842 -12.69 -19.16 2.74
CA MET A 842 -13.16 -19.60 4.05
C MET A 842 -12.21 -19.08 5.14
N TYR A 843 -12.72 -18.74 6.32
CA TYR A 843 -11.87 -18.20 7.39
C TYR A 843 -11.00 -19.29 8.03
N GLN A 844 -11.58 -20.45 8.37
CA GLN A 844 -10.84 -21.64 8.81
C GLN A 844 -9.61 -21.34 9.69
N PRO A 845 -9.81 -20.76 10.88
CA PRO A 845 -8.68 -20.31 11.64
C PRO A 845 -7.99 -21.43 12.39
N ASP A 846 -6.66 -21.41 12.38
CA ASP A 846 -5.84 -22.31 13.18
C ASP A 846 -5.85 -21.84 14.65
N ALA A 847 -5.28 -20.65 14.91
CA ALA A 847 -5.29 -20.06 16.25
C ALA A 847 -6.46 -19.09 16.53
N ILE A 848 -6.97 -19.12 17.77
CA ILE A 848 -7.94 -18.14 18.29
C ILE A 848 -7.54 -17.54 19.65
N LYS A 849 -7.80 -16.24 19.85
CA LYS A 849 -7.62 -15.56 21.16
C LYS A 849 -8.80 -14.69 21.54
N TYR A 850 -9.16 -14.71 22.82
CA TYR A 850 -10.15 -13.82 23.39
C TYR A 850 -9.54 -12.48 23.77
N MET A 851 -10.19 -11.38 23.40
CA MET A 851 -9.89 -10.04 23.93
C MET A 851 -11.15 -9.34 24.45
N GLU A 852 -10.99 -8.45 25.44
CA GLU A 852 -12.08 -7.62 25.96
C GLU A 852 -11.77 -6.14 25.77
N VAL A 853 -12.71 -5.39 25.19
CA VAL A 853 -12.57 -3.94 24.93
C VAL A 853 -13.84 -3.26 25.42
N GLY A 854 -13.71 -2.30 26.34
CA GLY A 854 -14.87 -1.60 26.88
C GLY A 854 -15.94 -2.49 27.54
N GLY A 855 -15.56 -3.68 28.01
CA GLY A 855 -16.48 -4.69 28.58
C GLY A 855 -17.22 -5.55 27.55
N VAL A 856 -16.87 -5.44 26.27
CA VAL A 856 -17.36 -6.31 25.19
C VAL A 856 -16.25 -7.31 24.84
N GLY A 857 -16.62 -8.58 24.69
CA GLY A 857 -15.69 -9.65 24.31
C GLY A 857 -15.60 -9.83 22.80
N TYR A 858 -14.41 -10.15 22.32
CA TYR A 858 -14.10 -10.41 20.92
C TYR A 858 -13.22 -11.66 20.80
N ILE A 859 -13.31 -12.36 19.67
CA ILE A 859 -12.44 -13.46 19.29
C ILE A 859 -11.62 -13.01 18.10
N LEU A 860 -10.30 -13.10 18.23
CA LEU A 860 -9.32 -12.90 17.17
C LEU A 860 -9.03 -14.26 16.53
N THR A 861 -8.88 -14.31 15.21
CA THR A 861 -8.67 -15.54 14.45
C THR A 861 -7.51 -15.36 13.48
N ALA A 862 -6.63 -16.36 13.35
CA ALA A 862 -5.57 -16.43 12.35
C ALA A 862 -6.01 -17.40 11.26
N ASN A 863 -6.33 -16.88 10.06
CA ASN A 863 -7.09 -17.61 9.04
C ASN A 863 -6.17 -18.30 8.00
N GLU A 864 -5.40 -19.30 8.44
CA GLU A 864 -4.48 -20.09 7.61
C GLU A 864 -5.23 -20.99 6.63
N GLY A 865 -5.98 -21.95 7.17
CA GLY A 865 -7.09 -22.64 6.54
C GLY A 865 -6.70 -23.96 5.90
N ASP A 866 -7.10 -25.05 6.56
CA ASP A 866 -6.73 -26.39 6.15
C ASP A 866 -7.74 -27.12 5.26
N ASP A 867 -7.25 -28.02 4.41
CA ASP A 867 -8.08 -28.85 3.54
C ASP A 867 -8.03 -30.32 3.93
N LEU A 868 -9.16 -31.01 3.80
CA LEU A 868 -9.26 -32.40 4.22
C LEU A 868 -8.90 -33.38 3.08
N GLY A 869 -8.11 -34.40 3.42
CA GLY A 869 -7.77 -35.51 2.53
C GLY A 869 -7.62 -36.83 3.28
N TYR A 870 -7.78 -37.95 2.59
CA TYR A 870 -7.46 -39.26 3.16
C TYR A 870 -7.00 -40.26 2.10
N GLU A 871 -6.10 -41.15 2.50
CA GLU A 871 -5.67 -42.30 1.72
C GLU A 871 -5.81 -43.58 2.56
N ALA A 872 -6.58 -44.55 2.07
CA ALA A 872 -6.68 -45.87 2.70
C ALA A 872 -6.86 -46.98 1.67
N GLY A 873 -6.14 -48.09 1.86
CA GLY A 873 -6.29 -49.26 0.99
C GLY A 873 -5.93 -49.02 -0.49
N GLY A 874 -5.28 -47.89 -0.80
CA GLY A 874 -4.95 -47.43 -2.16
C GLY A 874 -6.03 -46.57 -2.83
N ASP A 875 -7.10 -46.20 -2.12
CA ASP A 875 -8.06 -45.18 -2.54
C ASP A 875 -7.71 -43.85 -1.86
N THR A 876 -7.68 -42.76 -2.63
CA THR A 876 -7.43 -41.39 -2.16
C THR A 876 -8.65 -40.52 -2.43
N TRP A 877 -9.00 -39.68 -1.48
CA TRP A 877 -9.96 -38.60 -1.64
C TRP A 877 -9.34 -37.30 -1.15
N GLU A 878 -9.52 -36.24 -1.93
CA GLU A 878 -9.03 -34.90 -1.63
C GLU A 878 -10.22 -33.94 -1.74
N GLU A 879 -10.35 -33.04 -0.77
CA GLU A 879 -11.37 -32.02 -0.82
C GLU A 879 -11.02 -30.92 -1.82
N ALA A 880 -9.73 -30.62 -1.99
CA ALA A 880 -9.22 -29.58 -2.87
C ALA A 880 -9.11 -30.03 -4.33
N LEU A 881 -9.44 -29.14 -5.26
CA LEU A 881 -9.26 -29.35 -6.69
C LEU A 881 -8.85 -28.04 -7.37
N ARG A 882 -7.90 -28.11 -8.31
CA ARG A 882 -7.44 -26.92 -9.06
C ARG A 882 -8.54 -26.33 -9.94
N GLY A 883 -8.54 -25.01 -10.08
CA GLY A 883 -9.54 -24.26 -10.85
C GLY A 883 -9.72 -24.74 -12.30
N ASP A 884 -8.62 -25.15 -12.96
CA ASP A 884 -8.63 -25.65 -14.34
C ASP A 884 -9.51 -26.89 -14.53
N LYS A 885 -9.57 -27.76 -13.50
CA LYS A 885 -10.37 -28.98 -13.51
C LYS A 885 -11.85 -28.70 -13.46
N PHE A 886 -12.28 -27.69 -12.70
CA PHE A 886 -13.69 -27.30 -12.66
C PHE A 886 -14.22 -26.93 -14.05
N VAL A 887 -13.37 -26.33 -14.90
CA VAL A 887 -13.73 -26.04 -16.28
C VAL A 887 -13.64 -27.29 -17.16
N LYS A 888 -12.51 -28.00 -17.13
CA LYS A 888 -12.23 -29.17 -18.00
C LYS A 888 -13.23 -30.31 -17.78
N ASP A 889 -13.64 -30.53 -16.54
CA ASP A 889 -14.58 -31.59 -16.15
C ASP A 889 -16.03 -31.11 -16.17
N ASN A 890 -16.28 -29.88 -16.65
CA ASN A 890 -17.60 -29.28 -16.74
C ASN A 890 -18.32 -29.31 -15.38
N MET A 891 -17.68 -28.80 -14.32
CA MET A 891 -18.25 -28.75 -12.98
C MET A 891 -18.93 -27.41 -12.68
N LEU A 892 -18.80 -26.40 -13.53
CA LEU A 892 -19.38 -25.07 -13.28
C LEU A 892 -20.80 -24.93 -13.86
N SER A 893 -21.73 -24.38 -13.06
CA SER A 893 -23.10 -24.08 -13.51
C SER A 893 -23.14 -22.83 -14.41
N ASN A 894 -24.21 -22.66 -15.17
CA ASN A 894 -24.35 -21.53 -16.10
C ASN A 894 -24.45 -20.15 -15.40
N THR A 895 -24.51 -20.08 -14.07
CA THR A 895 -24.46 -18.81 -13.33
C THR A 895 -23.05 -18.26 -13.18
N VAL A 896 -22.02 -19.11 -13.30
CA VAL A 896 -20.61 -18.71 -13.28
C VAL A 896 -20.29 -17.97 -14.58
N SER A 897 -19.80 -16.72 -14.45
CA SER A 897 -19.57 -15.79 -15.57
C SER A 897 -18.54 -16.33 -16.56
N THR A 898 -18.58 -15.83 -17.81
CA THR A 898 -17.60 -16.19 -18.84
C THR A 898 -16.19 -15.75 -18.44
N ASN A 899 -16.03 -14.56 -17.86
CA ASN A 899 -14.72 -14.05 -17.43
C ASN A 899 -14.12 -14.93 -16.33
N LEU A 900 -14.92 -15.32 -15.32
CA LEU A 900 -14.45 -16.22 -14.27
C LEU A 900 -14.08 -17.60 -14.82
N ARG A 901 -14.85 -18.14 -15.77
CA ARG A 901 -14.49 -19.40 -16.46
C ARG A 901 -13.18 -19.30 -17.23
N GLN A 902 -12.89 -18.14 -17.83
CA GLN A 902 -11.63 -17.90 -18.53
C GLN A 902 -10.46 -17.85 -17.53
N ALA A 903 -10.58 -17.08 -16.45
CA ALA A 903 -9.57 -17.02 -15.40
C ALA A 903 -9.29 -18.41 -14.78
N LEU A 904 -10.34 -19.22 -14.55
CA LEU A 904 -10.20 -20.61 -14.08
C LEU A 904 -9.55 -21.53 -15.10
N SER A 905 -9.56 -21.18 -16.39
CA SER A 905 -8.91 -22.00 -17.43
C SER A 905 -7.45 -21.64 -17.63
N ASP A 906 -6.98 -20.56 -17.00
CA ASP A 906 -5.66 -20.00 -17.17
C ASP A 906 -4.79 -20.29 -15.95
N ASP A 907 -3.72 -21.04 -16.15
CA ASP A 907 -2.81 -21.42 -15.08
C ASP A 907 -2.07 -20.19 -14.50
N ALA A 908 -1.93 -19.10 -15.26
CA ALA A 908 -1.37 -17.82 -14.79
C ALA A 908 -2.41 -16.94 -14.08
N ALA A 909 -3.63 -17.43 -13.86
CA ALA A 909 -4.66 -16.77 -13.07
C ALA A 909 -5.23 -17.78 -12.05
N LEU A 910 -6.53 -18.08 -12.10
CA LEU A 910 -7.18 -18.96 -11.12
C LEU A 910 -7.05 -20.45 -11.44
N GLY A 911 -6.47 -20.83 -12.58
CA GLY A 911 -6.40 -22.22 -13.01
C GLY A 911 -5.63 -23.11 -12.03
N ARG A 912 -4.67 -22.54 -11.32
CA ARG A 912 -3.83 -23.25 -10.36
C ARG A 912 -4.33 -23.21 -8.92
N LEU A 913 -5.06 -22.17 -8.54
CA LEU A 913 -5.65 -22.04 -7.21
C LEU A 913 -6.53 -23.25 -6.86
N GLN A 914 -6.37 -23.76 -5.63
CA GLN A 914 -7.14 -24.88 -5.11
C GLN A 914 -8.49 -24.43 -4.54
N PHE A 915 -9.56 -25.06 -4.99
CA PHE A 915 -10.93 -24.80 -4.54
C PHE A 915 -11.57 -26.05 -3.92
N SER A 916 -12.44 -25.84 -2.95
CA SER A 916 -13.24 -26.88 -2.33
C SER A 916 -14.16 -27.58 -3.35
N THR A 917 -14.17 -28.90 -3.30
CA THR A 917 -15.11 -29.76 -4.06
C THR A 917 -16.40 -30.04 -3.28
N VAL A 918 -16.56 -29.54 -2.06
CA VAL A 918 -17.77 -29.76 -1.26
C VAL A 918 -18.63 -28.50 -1.16
N ASP A 919 -18.00 -27.32 -1.15
CA ASP A 919 -18.67 -26.03 -0.97
C ASP A 919 -19.11 -25.38 -2.29
N GLY A 920 -20.19 -24.59 -2.28
CA GLY A 920 -20.67 -23.87 -3.47
C GLY A 920 -21.45 -24.67 -4.51
N ARG A 921 -21.81 -25.92 -4.20
CA ARG A 921 -22.64 -26.78 -5.07
C ARG A 921 -24.02 -26.16 -5.37
N SER A 922 -24.46 -26.30 -6.61
CA SER A 922 -25.73 -25.77 -7.08
C SER A 922 -26.92 -26.51 -6.49
N ALA A 923 -27.91 -25.75 -6.02
CA ALA A 923 -29.16 -26.31 -5.52
C ALA A 923 -30.00 -26.95 -6.65
N GLN A 924 -29.82 -26.49 -7.89
CA GLN A 924 -30.54 -26.99 -9.07
C GLN A 924 -29.88 -28.22 -9.69
N ASP A 925 -28.55 -28.29 -9.66
CA ASP A 925 -27.77 -29.43 -10.13
C ASP A 925 -26.56 -29.68 -9.19
N PRO A 926 -26.68 -30.57 -8.19
CA PRO A 926 -25.61 -30.82 -7.22
C PRO A 926 -24.30 -31.34 -7.81
N SER A 927 -24.27 -31.74 -9.09
CA SER A 927 -23.03 -32.08 -9.80
C SER A 927 -22.25 -30.84 -10.28
N LYS A 928 -22.86 -29.65 -10.17
CA LYS A 928 -22.31 -28.36 -10.60
C LYS A 928 -22.09 -27.43 -9.41
N PHE A 929 -21.28 -26.40 -9.63
CA PHE A 929 -20.95 -25.34 -8.68
C PHE A 929 -21.48 -23.99 -9.18
N ASP A 930 -22.19 -23.27 -8.31
CA ASP A 930 -22.67 -21.90 -8.57
C ASP A 930 -21.65 -20.85 -8.11
N ARG A 931 -20.77 -21.23 -7.16
CA ARG A 931 -19.70 -20.40 -6.57
C ARG A 931 -18.51 -21.28 -6.24
N LEU A 932 -17.33 -20.68 -6.15
CA LEU A 932 -16.09 -21.35 -5.78
C LEU A 932 -15.53 -20.75 -4.49
N TYR A 933 -15.03 -21.64 -3.62
CA TYR A 933 -14.47 -21.30 -2.32
C TYR A 933 -13.07 -21.91 -2.24
N PHE A 934 -12.05 -21.09 -1.98
CA PHE A 934 -10.69 -21.58 -1.70
C PHE A 934 -10.43 -21.58 -0.19
N PHE A 935 -9.38 -22.30 0.20
CA PHE A 935 -8.99 -22.54 1.60
C PHE A 935 -8.15 -21.41 2.15
N GLY A 936 -8.42 -21.04 3.39
CA GLY A 936 -7.74 -19.92 4.04
C GLY A 936 -8.22 -18.56 3.56
N ALA A 937 -8.40 -17.63 4.50
CA ALA A 937 -8.78 -16.28 4.16
C ALA A 937 -7.57 -15.35 3.99
N ARG A 938 -6.33 -15.85 4.17
CA ARG A 938 -5.08 -15.08 4.00
C ARG A 938 -5.03 -13.81 4.85
N SER A 939 -5.62 -13.90 6.04
CA SER A 939 -5.93 -12.74 6.89
C SER A 939 -6.03 -13.12 8.37
N PHE A 940 -6.16 -12.11 9.23
CA PHE A 940 -6.73 -12.31 10.55
C PHE A 940 -8.06 -11.58 10.66
N SER A 941 -8.94 -12.04 11.54
CA SER A 941 -10.25 -11.43 11.75
C SER A 941 -10.54 -11.14 13.23
N VAL A 942 -11.52 -10.26 13.45
CA VAL A 942 -12.08 -9.93 14.76
C VAL A 942 -13.58 -10.22 14.72
N PHE A 943 -14.03 -11.17 15.52
CA PHE A 943 -15.44 -11.51 15.69
C PHE A 943 -15.94 -11.06 17.05
N ARG A 944 -17.22 -10.68 17.16
CA ARG A 944 -17.83 -10.41 18.46
C ARG A 944 -18.14 -11.72 19.18
N ALA A 945 -17.72 -11.86 20.43
CA ALA A 945 -17.75 -13.13 21.14
C ALA A 945 -19.15 -13.56 21.66
N ASP A 946 -20.19 -12.72 21.52
CA ASP A 946 -21.55 -13.02 21.95
C ASP A 946 -22.39 -13.71 20.85
N ASP A 947 -22.20 -13.30 19.60
CA ASP A 947 -22.97 -13.76 18.44
C ASP A 947 -22.12 -14.23 17.25
N MET A 948 -20.79 -14.12 17.34
CA MET A 948 -19.82 -14.43 16.27
C MET A 948 -20.01 -13.60 14.99
N SER A 949 -20.56 -12.39 15.11
CA SER A 949 -20.56 -11.44 14.00
C SER A 949 -19.15 -10.93 13.70
N LEU A 950 -18.78 -10.92 12.42
CA LEU A 950 -17.53 -10.33 11.94
C LEU A 950 -17.54 -8.81 12.17
N VAL A 951 -16.50 -8.29 12.82
CA VAL A 951 -16.31 -6.87 13.12
C VAL A 951 -15.23 -6.26 12.23
N TYR A 952 -14.15 -7.00 11.99
CA TYR A 952 -13.03 -6.61 11.15
C TYR A 952 -12.40 -7.84 10.53
N ASP A 953 -11.88 -7.69 9.32
CA ASP A 953 -11.01 -8.64 8.67
C ASP A 953 -9.89 -7.86 7.97
N SER A 954 -8.66 -8.36 8.01
CA SER A 954 -7.52 -7.67 7.38
C SER A 954 -7.53 -7.70 5.85
N GLY A 955 -8.54 -8.32 5.23
CA GLY A 955 -8.71 -8.39 3.79
C GLY A 955 -7.54 -9.11 3.14
N ASP A 956 -6.84 -8.38 2.28
CA ASP A 956 -5.63 -8.72 1.53
C ASP A 956 -4.39 -7.96 2.04
N GLU A 957 -4.50 -7.27 3.19
CA GLU A 957 -3.43 -6.42 3.71
C GLU A 957 -2.16 -7.22 4.01
N MET A 958 -2.29 -8.44 4.55
CA MET A 958 -1.14 -9.25 4.94
C MET A 958 -0.27 -9.60 3.72
N GLU A 959 -0.88 -10.08 2.62
CA GLU A 959 -0.16 -10.35 1.38
C GLU A 959 0.47 -9.09 0.82
N ARG A 960 -0.26 -7.98 0.73
CA ARG A 960 0.30 -6.71 0.23
C ARG A 960 1.48 -6.22 1.07
N LYS A 961 1.39 -6.30 2.40
CA LYS A 961 2.49 -5.90 3.29
C LYS A 961 3.68 -6.84 3.10
N HIS A 962 3.45 -8.15 2.96
CA HIS A 962 4.53 -9.08 2.68
C HIS A 962 5.21 -8.78 1.33
N ALA A 963 4.45 -8.49 0.28
CA ALA A 963 4.97 -8.08 -1.02
C ALA A 963 5.82 -6.80 -0.96
N ILE A 964 5.46 -5.87 -0.07
CA ILE A 964 6.21 -4.61 0.13
C ILE A 964 7.51 -4.85 0.90
N TYR A 965 7.46 -5.59 1.99
CA TYR A 965 8.58 -5.68 2.94
C TYR A 965 9.54 -6.84 2.67
N TYR A 966 9.07 -7.92 2.05
CA TYR A 966 9.84 -9.13 1.74
C TYR A 966 9.48 -9.69 0.35
N PRO A 967 9.59 -8.89 -0.74
CA PRO A 967 9.21 -9.32 -2.08
C PRO A 967 9.98 -10.55 -2.56
N GLU A 968 11.24 -10.72 -2.15
CA GLU A 968 12.10 -11.84 -2.56
C GLU A 968 11.64 -13.22 -2.06
N VAL A 969 10.78 -13.23 -1.03
CA VAL A 969 10.19 -14.44 -0.47
C VAL A 969 8.66 -14.30 -0.36
N PHE A 970 8.07 -13.47 -1.21
CA PHE A 970 6.61 -13.30 -1.28
C PHE A 970 5.92 -14.63 -1.54
N ASN A 971 4.92 -14.96 -0.71
CA ASN A 971 4.20 -16.23 -0.74
C ASN A 971 5.14 -17.44 -0.93
N ALA A 972 6.34 -17.37 -0.35
CA ALA A 972 7.31 -18.44 -0.51
C ALA A 972 6.91 -19.67 0.30
N GLY A 973 7.20 -20.85 -0.23
CA GLY A 973 7.14 -22.09 0.54
C GLY A 973 8.15 -22.07 1.70
N GLY A 974 7.70 -22.45 2.89
CA GLY A 974 8.56 -22.58 4.08
C GLY A 974 9.41 -23.87 4.11
N GLU A 975 9.13 -24.80 3.19
CA GLU A 975 9.73 -26.12 3.07
C GLU A 975 10.34 -26.32 1.68
N SER A 976 11.35 -27.17 1.56
CA SER A 976 11.96 -27.55 0.27
C SER A 976 12.14 -29.06 0.18
N ASP A 977 11.83 -29.62 -1.00
CA ASP A 977 12.09 -31.01 -1.34
C ASP A 977 13.59 -31.31 -1.54
N ASP A 978 14.41 -30.29 -1.82
CA ASP A 978 15.87 -30.38 -2.02
C ASP A 978 16.62 -29.28 -1.24
N PRO A 979 16.62 -29.31 0.11
CA PRO A 979 17.14 -28.23 0.94
C PRO A 979 18.66 -28.04 0.84
N ASP A 980 19.37 -28.98 0.21
CA ASP A 980 20.80 -28.86 -0.09
C ASP A 980 21.07 -27.92 -1.27
N ASP A 981 20.11 -27.80 -2.21
CA ASP A 981 20.22 -27.04 -3.46
C ASP A 981 19.30 -25.80 -3.50
N ASP A 982 18.12 -25.86 -2.87
CA ASP A 982 17.14 -24.76 -2.87
C ASP A 982 17.41 -23.72 -1.77
N THR A 983 17.15 -22.46 -2.10
CA THR A 983 17.14 -21.33 -1.16
C THR A 983 15.71 -20.88 -0.85
N PRO A 984 15.47 -20.16 0.26
CA PRO A 984 14.18 -19.52 0.49
C PRO A 984 13.69 -18.63 -0.67
N GLU A 985 14.60 -17.96 -1.39
CA GLU A 985 14.24 -17.14 -2.58
C GLU A 985 13.78 -18.00 -3.76
N ASP A 986 14.28 -19.23 -3.90
CA ASP A 986 13.82 -20.16 -4.95
C ASP A 986 12.39 -20.64 -4.71
N MET A 987 11.91 -20.53 -3.47
CA MET A 987 10.54 -20.85 -3.08
C MET A 987 9.56 -19.70 -3.35
N PHE A 988 10.04 -18.53 -3.79
CA PHE A 988 9.23 -17.36 -4.14
C PHE A 988 7.97 -17.75 -4.91
N ASP A 989 6.84 -17.20 -4.48
CA ASP A 989 5.53 -17.32 -5.12
C ASP A 989 4.93 -18.75 -5.12
N GLY A 990 5.63 -19.71 -4.51
CA GLY A 990 5.23 -21.12 -4.48
C GLY A 990 3.96 -21.43 -3.67
N ARG A 991 3.41 -20.46 -2.93
CA ARG A 991 2.13 -20.56 -2.18
C ARG A 991 1.03 -19.66 -2.71
N SER A 992 1.26 -18.88 -3.78
CA SER A 992 0.18 -18.04 -4.34
C SER A 992 -0.98 -18.89 -4.88
N ASP A 993 -0.71 -20.08 -5.42
CA ASP A 993 -1.76 -21.04 -5.79
C ASP A 993 -2.34 -21.84 -4.60
N ASN A 994 -1.81 -21.66 -3.38
CA ASN A 994 -2.18 -22.45 -2.22
C ASN A 994 -2.03 -21.69 -0.88
N LYS A 995 -3.15 -21.20 -0.32
CA LYS A 995 -3.27 -20.50 0.99
C LYS A 995 -2.37 -19.25 1.22
N GLY A 996 -1.40 -18.92 0.36
CA GLY A 996 -0.68 -17.65 0.34
C GLY A 996 0.21 -17.44 1.57
N VAL A 997 -0.04 -16.38 2.33
CA VAL A 997 0.76 -16.03 3.50
C VAL A 997 0.53 -16.90 4.75
N GLU A 998 -0.57 -17.65 4.83
CA GLU A 998 -0.88 -18.63 5.90
C GLU A 998 -0.73 -18.11 7.35
N PRO A 999 -1.67 -17.30 7.85
CA PRO A 999 -1.68 -16.85 9.24
C PRO A 999 -1.99 -17.97 10.24
N GLU A 1000 -0.98 -18.40 10.97
CA GLU A 1000 -0.99 -19.61 11.81
C GLU A 1000 -1.26 -19.27 13.28
N ALA A 1001 -0.25 -18.74 13.96
CA ALA A 1001 -0.36 -18.34 15.35
C ALA A 1001 -0.73 -16.87 15.52
N LEU A 1002 -1.46 -16.56 16.60
CA LEU A 1002 -1.63 -15.19 17.06
C LEU A 1002 -1.45 -15.05 18.57
N GLU A 1003 -1.01 -13.88 19.02
CA GLU A 1003 -0.90 -13.55 20.44
C GLU A 1003 -1.21 -12.07 20.69
N THR A 1004 -1.70 -11.76 21.88
CA THR A 1004 -2.00 -10.40 22.30
C THR A 1004 -1.05 -9.95 23.40
N GLY A 1005 -0.75 -8.65 23.41
CA GLY A 1005 0.11 -8.06 24.43
C GLY A 1005 -0.29 -6.63 24.75
N GLU A 1006 0.36 -6.06 25.77
CA GLU A 1006 0.27 -4.63 26.05
C GLU A 1006 1.67 -4.04 26.13
N PHE A 1007 1.88 -2.94 25.41
CA PHE A 1007 3.15 -2.22 25.40
C PHE A 1007 2.89 -0.72 25.28
N ASN A 1008 3.49 0.06 26.18
CA ASN A 1008 3.33 1.52 26.24
C ASN A 1008 1.87 2.03 26.20
N GLY A 1009 0.93 1.24 26.74
CA GLY A 1009 -0.49 1.57 26.74
C GLY A 1009 -1.22 1.28 25.42
N LYS A 1010 -0.51 0.80 24.40
CA LYS A 1010 -1.10 0.17 23.21
C LYS A 1010 -1.38 -1.30 23.49
N ARG A 1011 -2.56 -1.77 23.07
CA ARG A 1011 -2.83 -3.20 22.95
C ARG A 1011 -2.28 -3.67 21.62
N LEU A 1012 -1.55 -4.77 21.62
CA LEU A 1012 -0.91 -5.34 20.45
C LEU A 1012 -1.55 -6.66 20.05
N LEU A 1013 -1.47 -6.94 18.76
CA LEU A 1013 -1.71 -8.23 18.15
C LEU A 1013 -0.47 -8.61 17.35
N PHE A 1014 0.05 -9.80 17.60
CA PHE A 1014 1.09 -10.44 16.81
C PHE A 1014 0.43 -11.55 16.00
N VAL A 1015 0.72 -11.61 14.71
CA VAL A 1015 0.21 -12.65 13.80
C VAL A 1015 1.41 -13.28 13.09
N ALA A 1016 1.65 -14.55 13.35
CA ALA A 1016 2.67 -15.33 12.69
C ALA A 1016 2.15 -15.85 11.34
N GLN A 1017 3.06 -15.99 10.39
CA GLN A 1017 2.80 -16.47 9.04
C GLN A 1017 3.66 -17.73 8.84
N GLU A 1018 3.05 -18.90 8.69
CA GLU A 1018 3.75 -20.18 8.69
C GLU A 1018 4.76 -20.25 7.53
N ARG A 1019 4.27 -20.16 6.29
CA ARG A 1019 5.09 -20.37 5.08
C ARG A 1019 6.05 -19.24 4.83
N THR A 1020 5.57 -18.00 4.92
CA THR A 1020 6.44 -16.84 4.69
C THR A 1020 7.38 -16.55 5.87
N SER A 1021 7.20 -17.25 6.99
CA SER A 1021 8.12 -17.25 8.14
C SER A 1021 8.28 -15.85 8.78
N SER A 1022 7.22 -15.06 8.77
CA SER A 1022 7.21 -13.67 9.24
C SER A 1022 6.20 -13.46 10.38
N VAL A 1023 6.44 -12.46 11.22
CA VAL A 1023 5.52 -12.04 12.28
C VAL A 1023 5.10 -10.60 12.01
N MET A 1024 3.81 -10.40 11.78
CA MET A 1024 3.20 -9.08 11.65
C MET A 1024 2.73 -8.57 13.01
N VAL A 1025 3.00 -7.29 13.27
CA VAL A 1025 2.62 -6.59 14.49
C VAL A 1025 1.55 -5.57 14.15
N TYR A 1026 0.47 -5.57 14.93
CA TYR A 1026 -0.61 -4.60 14.87
C TYR A 1026 -0.84 -4.00 16.25
N SER A 1027 -1.41 -2.80 16.29
CA SER A 1027 -1.92 -2.20 17.53
C SER A 1027 -3.39 -1.84 17.43
N PHE A 1028 -4.09 -1.86 18.55
CA PHE A 1028 -5.45 -1.35 18.67
C PHE A 1028 -5.42 0.01 19.36
N PRO A 1029 -5.64 1.13 18.64
CA PRO A 1029 -5.54 2.46 19.22
C PRO A 1029 -6.67 2.72 20.23
N GLY A 1030 -6.30 3.05 21.47
CA GLY A 1030 -7.24 3.38 22.54
C GLY A 1030 -8.21 2.24 22.86
N ASN A 1031 -9.51 2.46 22.64
CA ASN A 1031 -10.57 1.45 22.79
C ASN A 1031 -11.09 0.95 21.43
N SER A 1032 -10.34 1.17 20.36
CA SER A 1032 -10.68 0.62 19.04
C SER A 1032 -10.57 -0.90 19.05
N VAL A 1033 -11.34 -1.53 18.17
CA VAL A 1033 -11.22 -2.96 17.81
C VAL A 1033 -10.85 -3.14 16.34
N ILE A 1034 -10.61 -2.02 15.66
CA ILE A 1034 -10.01 -1.96 14.34
C ILE A 1034 -8.49 -1.78 14.58
N PRO A 1035 -7.66 -2.74 14.12
CA PRO A 1035 -6.22 -2.70 14.29
C PRO A 1035 -5.58 -1.70 13.32
N SER A 1036 -4.36 -1.30 13.63
CA SER A 1036 -3.46 -0.54 12.77
C SER A 1036 -2.16 -1.34 12.61
N PHE A 1037 -1.68 -1.51 11.38
CA PHE A 1037 -0.41 -2.16 11.12
C PHE A 1037 0.74 -1.40 11.80
N GLU A 1038 1.64 -2.11 12.47
CA GLU A 1038 2.81 -1.54 13.14
C GLU A 1038 4.10 -1.92 12.42
N SER A 1039 4.33 -3.20 12.18
CA SER A 1039 5.53 -3.70 11.47
C SER A 1039 5.36 -5.14 11.02
N VAL A 1040 6.31 -5.62 10.21
CA VAL A 1040 6.49 -7.04 9.92
C VAL A 1040 7.96 -7.39 10.13
N TYR A 1041 8.23 -8.59 10.64
CA TYR A 1041 9.58 -9.06 10.89
C TYR A 1041 9.74 -10.51 10.43
N ARG A 1042 10.73 -10.76 9.58
CA ARG A 1042 11.19 -12.09 9.17
C ARG A 1042 12.63 -12.32 9.65
N ALA A 1043 12.88 -13.47 10.26
CA ALA A 1043 14.21 -13.87 10.69
C ALA A 1043 14.92 -14.72 9.63
N GLY A 1044 16.25 -14.77 9.69
CA GLY A 1044 17.07 -15.66 8.86
C GLY A 1044 17.43 -15.09 7.49
N GLY A 1045 18.43 -15.71 6.86
CA GLY A 1045 18.84 -15.39 5.50
C GLY A 1045 17.92 -16.01 4.45
N THR A 1046 17.97 -15.47 3.24
CA THR A 1046 17.13 -15.89 2.10
C THR A 1046 17.94 -16.42 0.92
N SER A 1047 19.19 -15.96 0.78
CA SER A 1047 20.01 -16.15 -0.44
C SER A 1047 20.96 -17.35 -0.40
N LYS A 1048 20.85 -18.23 0.60
CA LYS A 1048 21.67 -19.44 0.76
C LYS A 1048 20.75 -20.64 0.90
N THR A 1049 21.27 -21.84 0.63
CA THR A 1049 20.43 -23.04 0.71
C THR A 1049 19.98 -23.28 2.14
N PHE A 1050 18.81 -23.91 2.31
CA PHE A 1050 18.27 -24.20 3.64
C PHE A 1050 19.27 -24.96 4.51
N THR A 1051 20.01 -25.93 3.95
CA THR A 1051 21.08 -26.65 4.65
C THR A 1051 22.23 -25.73 5.06
N GLU A 1052 22.69 -24.82 4.19
CA GLU A 1052 23.75 -23.86 4.54
C GLU A 1052 23.30 -22.93 5.67
N LEU A 1053 22.07 -22.40 5.61
CA LEU A 1053 21.49 -21.54 6.62
C LEU A 1053 21.34 -22.25 7.98
N LEU A 1054 20.91 -23.52 7.98
CA LEU A 1054 20.85 -24.35 9.19
C LEU A 1054 22.23 -24.53 9.81
N ASN A 1055 23.24 -24.86 8.99
CA ASN A 1055 24.62 -25.06 9.46
C ASN A 1055 25.24 -23.77 10.02
N ASP A 1056 24.91 -22.63 9.43
CA ASP A 1056 25.36 -21.30 9.85
C ASP A 1056 24.55 -20.76 11.05
N ARG A 1057 23.48 -21.44 11.47
CA ARG A 1057 22.53 -20.97 12.50
C ARG A 1057 21.90 -19.62 12.13
N ASN A 1058 21.58 -19.46 10.84
CA ASN A 1058 20.97 -18.26 10.27
C ASN A 1058 19.70 -18.59 9.46
N LEU A 1059 19.05 -19.71 9.78
CA LEU A 1059 17.83 -20.17 9.11
C LEU A 1059 16.61 -19.29 9.41
N GLY A 1060 16.58 -18.67 10.60
CA GLY A 1060 15.42 -17.93 11.07
C GLY A 1060 14.36 -18.84 11.68
N ASP A 1061 13.12 -18.32 11.67
CA ASP A 1061 11.94 -18.90 12.30
C ASP A 1061 11.02 -19.48 11.22
N LEU A 1062 11.40 -20.62 10.63
CA LEU A 1062 10.62 -21.26 9.57
C LEU A 1062 9.46 -22.06 10.18
N GLY A 1063 8.23 -21.78 9.74
CA GLY A 1063 7.00 -22.37 10.28
C GLY A 1063 6.71 -21.96 11.72
N PRO A 1064 6.48 -20.67 12.03
CA PRO A 1064 6.11 -20.25 13.38
C PRO A 1064 4.71 -20.73 13.81
N GLU A 1065 4.67 -21.64 14.78
CA GLU A 1065 3.46 -22.32 15.31
C GLU A 1065 2.91 -21.76 16.63
N ASP A 1066 3.76 -21.10 17.42
CA ASP A 1066 3.34 -20.54 18.72
C ASP A 1066 3.99 -19.18 18.97
N LEU A 1067 3.19 -18.28 19.55
CA LEU A 1067 3.58 -16.96 19.98
C LEU A 1067 3.25 -16.78 21.46
N ARG A 1068 4.24 -16.38 22.26
CA ARG A 1068 4.05 -16.06 23.69
C ARG A 1068 4.59 -14.67 24.02
N PHE A 1069 3.69 -13.73 24.27
CA PHE A 1069 4.06 -12.41 24.79
C PHE A 1069 4.34 -12.48 26.28
N ILE A 1070 5.52 -12.01 26.70
CA ILE A 1070 5.95 -11.98 28.09
C ILE A 1070 6.10 -10.52 28.54
N PRO A 1071 5.27 -10.03 29.48
CA PRO A 1071 5.38 -8.67 29.99
C PRO A 1071 6.75 -8.38 30.63
N ALA A 1072 7.14 -7.10 30.61
CA ALA A 1072 8.40 -6.64 31.21
C ALA A 1072 8.57 -6.98 32.70
N SER A 1073 7.46 -7.12 33.44
CA SER A 1073 7.47 -7.46 34.87
C SER A 1073 7.77 -8.94 35.13
N ASP A 1074 7.59 -9.79 34.13
CA ASP A 1074 7.49 -11.23 34.32
C ASP A 1074 8.74 -11.96 33.80
N ASN A 1075 9.77 -11.21 33.40
CA ASN A 1075 11.00 -11.79 32.88
C ASN A 1075 12.24 -11.02 33.38
N PRO A 1076 13.42 -11.66 33.39
CA PRO A 1076 14.63 -11.11 34.01
C PRO A 1076 15.23 -9.90 33.27
N SER A 1077 14.84 -9.65 32.01
CA SER A 1077 15.37 -8.52 31.23
C SER A 1077 14.74 -7.18 31.60
N GLY A 1078 13.56 -7.19 32.24
CA GLY A 1078 12.78 -5.97 32.51
C GLY A 1078 12.23 -5.31 31.24
N LYS A 1079 12.16 -6.04 30.13
CA LYS A 1079 11.63 -5.58 28.82
C LYS A 1079 10.57 -6.56 28.32
N PRO A 1080 9.53 -6.09 27.60
CA PRO A 1080 8.54 -7.00 27.05
C PRO A 1080 9.17 -7.84 25.94
N LEU A 1081 8.85 -9.14 25.95
CA LEU A 1081 9.40 -10.12 25.02
C LEU A 1081 8.28 -10.79 24.23
N LEU A 1082 8.63 -11.31 23.07
CA LEU A 1082 7.82 -12.25 22.30
C LEU A 1082 8.66 -13.51 22.08
N LEU A 1083 8.19 -14.66 22.56
CA LEU A 1083 8.72 -15.95 22.16
C LEU A 1083 8.03 -16.39 20.87
N VAL A 1084 8.81 -16.92 19.93
CA VAL A 1084 8.32 -17.48 18.67
C VAL A 1084 8.86 -18.91 18.59
N THR A 1085 7.95 -19.88 18.55
CA THR A 1085 8.28 -21.31 18.39
C THR A 1085 8.07 -21.68 16.94
N SER A 1086 9.01 -22.40 16.34
CA SER A 1086 8.95 -22.70 14.91
C SER A 1086 9.32 -24.15 14.61
N THR A 1087 8.45 -24.84 13.86
CA THR A 1087 8.49 -26.29 13.66
C THR A 1087 9.47 -26.72 12.59
N HIS A 1088 9.45 -26.08 11.41
CA HIS A 1088 10.35 -26.44 10.30
C HIS A 1088 11.82 -26.16 10.63
N SER A 1089 12.11 -25.00 11.24
CA SER A 1089 13.46 -24.68 11.69
C SER A 1089 13.86 -25.38 12.99
N GLY A 1090 12.88 -25.87 13.77
CA GLY A 1090 13.08 -26.44 15.09
C GLY A 1090 13.71 -25.42 16.05
N THR A 1091 13.09 -24.26 16.20
CA THR A 1091 13.67 -23.13 16.95
C THR A 1091 12.71 -22.54 17.97
N LEU A 1092 13.28 -22.06 19.09
CA LEU A 1092 12.63 -21.08 19.97
C LEU A 1092 13.39 -19.76 19.92
N SER A 1093 12.79 -18.74 19.32
CA SER A 1093 13.35 -17.40 19.20
C SER A 1093 12.77 -16.45 20.24
N ILE A 1094 13.61 -15.52 20.71
CA ILE A 1094 13.26 -14.49 21.69
C ILE A 1094 13.46 -13.13 21.05
N TYR A 1095 12.36 -12.39 20.92
CA TYR A 1095 12.34 -11.01 20.45
C TYR A 1095 12.04 -10.06 21.59
N LYS A 1096 12.67 -8.89 21.57
CA LYS A 1096 12.28 -7.74 22.37
C LYS A 1096 11.22 -6.96 21.60
N VAL A 1097 10.07 -6.73 22.23
CA VAL A 1097 9.07 -5.78 21.75
C VAL A 1097 9.53 -4.38 22.10
N THR A 1098 9.69 -3.52 21.10
CA THR A 1098 10.23 -2.17 21.29
C THR A 1098 9.58 -1.21 20.32
N GLU A 1099 9.79 0.08 20.57
CA GLU A 1099 9.44 1.13 19.64
C GLU A 1099 10.66 1.49 18.79
N ALA A 1100 10.43 1.77 17.51
CA ALA A 1100 11.42 2.32 16.60
C ALA A 1100 10.77 3.39 15.73
N VAL A 1101 11.54 4.43 15.40
CA VAL A 1101 11.16 5.35 14.34
C VAL A 1101 11.42 4.60 13.04
N ILE A 1102 10.35 4.27 12.31
CA ILE A 1102 10.48 3.60 11.02
C ILE A 1102 10.80 4.67 9.98
N THR A 1103 11.96 4.53 9.35
CA THR A 1103 12.36 5.35 8.22
C THR A 1103 12.24 4.50 6.97
N ASN A 1104 11.21 4.73 6.15
CA ASN A 1104 10.96 4.00 4.89
C ASN A 1104 12.01 4.35 3.82
N SER A 1105 13.28 4.05 4.06
CA SER A 1105 14.34 4.20 3.09
C SER A 1105 14.80 2.82 2.60
N ASP A 1106 14.43 2.51 1.36
CA ASP A 1106 15.14 1.66 0.36
C ASP A 1106 14.51 0.28 0.04
N PRO A 1107 13.80 0.15 -1.10
CA PRO A 1107 13.33 -1.13 -1.65
C PRO A 1107 14.34 -1.79 -2.62
N SER A 1108 15.63 -1.42 -2.62
CA SER A 1108 16.65 -2.06 -3.48
C SER A 1108 17.54 -3.05 -2.71
N GLY A 1109 17.63 -4.26 -3.27
CA GLY A 1109 18.02 -5.50 -2.59
C GLY A 1109 19.39 -5.53 -1.89
N GLY A 1110 19.45 -6.37 -0.85
CA GLY A 1110 20.64 -6.72 -0.09
C GLY A 1110 20.25 -7.30 1.27
N SER A 1111 20.72 -8.52 1.54
CA SER A 1111 20.38 -9.44 2.64
C SER A 1111 20.73 -8.98 4.07
N ASP A 1112 20.40 -7.74 4.47
CA ASP A 1112 20.73 -7.18 5.80
C ASP A 1112 19.79 -6.03 6.25
N ARG A 1113 18.49 -6.10 5.98
CA ARG A 1113 17.49 -5.08 6.40
C ARG A 1113 16.22 -5.80 6.88
N ILE A 1114 15.85 -5.93 8.15
CA ILE A 1114 15.90 -5.04 9.32
C ILE A 1114 16.65 -5.77 10.45
N ALA A 1115 17.95 -5.55 10.57
CA ALA A 1115 18.68 -5.99 11.75
C ALA A 1115 18.33 -5.07 12.93
N SER A 1116 18.04 -5.68 14.10
CA SER A 1116 18.03 -5.08 15.44
C SER A 1116 18.69 -3.70 15.61
N PRO A 1117 18.12 -2.77 16.42
CA PRO A 1117 18.81 -1.55 16.77
C PRO A 1117 20.14 -1.90 17.44
N ARG A 1118 21.25 -1.42 16.87
CA ARG A 1118 22.51 -1.30 17.62
C ARG A 1118 22.22 -0.45 18.85
N VAL A 1119 22.11 -1.09 20.01
CA VAL A 1119 22.05 -0.42 21.30
C VAL A 1119 23.38 0.34 21.49
N VAL A 1120 23.36 1.64 21.22
CA VAL A 1120 24.42 2.55 21.66
C VAL A 1120 24.24 2.73 23.16
N GLY A 1121 24.86 1.84 23.94
CA GLY A 1121 24.92 1.95 25.39
C GLY A 1121 25.75 3.17 25.81
N ILE A 1122 25.09 4.24 26.25
CA ILE A 1122 25.71 5.33 27.01
C ILE A 1122 25.57 5.00 28.50
N VAL A 1123 26.73 4.85 29.17
CA VAL A 1123 27.00 4.63 30.62
C VAL A 1123 26.72 3.18 31.08
N THR A 1124 27.71 2.31 31.38
CA THR A 1124 28.64 2.38 32.52
C THR A 1124 29.69 1.27 32.38
N ALA A 1125 31.00 1.59 32.27
CA ALA A 1125 32.09 0.66 32.61
C ALA A 1125 33.42 1.44 32.72
N LEU A 1126 33.55 2.22 33.79
CA LEU A 1126 34.80 2.82 34.20
C LEU A 1126 35.45 1.95 35.28
N SER A 1127 35.88 0.73 34.95
CA SER A 1127 36.83 -0.06 35.75
C SER A 1127 37.08 -1.42 35.12
N LEU A 1128 38.37 -1.83 35.08
CA LEU A 1128 38.96 -3.10 34.61
C LEU A 1128 39.37 -3.04 33.12
N LEU A 1129 40.63 -3.09 32.67
CA LEU A 1129 41.94 -3.45 33.24
C LEU A 1129 43.02 -2.88 32.28
N ALA A 1130 44.01 -2.17 32.82
CA ALA A 1130 45.40 -2.39 32.40
C ALA A 1130 45.94 -3.57 33.24
N PRO A 1131 46.97 -4.34 32.87
CA PRO A 1131 47.86 -4.30 31.70
C PRO A 1131 48.02 -5.67 30.99
N LEU A 1132 48.46 -5.74 29.73
CA LEU A 1132 49.45 -6.75 29.34
C LEU A 1132 50.19 -6.33 28.06
N ILE A 1133 51.48 -6.12 28.26
CA ILE A 1133 52.51 -5.84 27.27
C ILE A 1133 52.95 -7.20 26.66
N LEU A 1134 53.53 -7.15 25.45
CA LEU A 1134 54.61 -8.04 24.93
C LEU A 1134 54.20 -9.32 24.16
N HIS A 1135 54.18 -9.22 22.82
CA HIS A 1135 55.11 -9.87 21.85
C HIS A 1135 54.43 -9.90 20.46
N GLN A 1136 54.95 -9.18 19.46
CA GLN A 1136 55.79 -9.72 18.36
C GLN A 1136 55.10 -10.92 17.68
N SER A 1137 54.61 -10.81 16.44
CA SER A 1137 55.33 -10.40 15.22
C SER A 1137 54.52 -9.54 14.27
#